data_AF-A0A7S0XVQ1-F1
#
_entry.id   AF-A0A7S0XVQ1-F1
#
_cell.length_a   1.000
_cell.length_b   1.000
_cell.length_c   1.000
_cell.angle_alpha   90.00
_cell.angle_beta   90.00
_cell.angle_gamma   90.00
#
_symmetry.space_group_name_H-M   'P 1'
#
loop_
_entity.id
_entity.type
_entity.pdbx_description
1 polymer ?
#
loop_
_entity_poly.entity_id
_entity_poly.type
_entity_poly.pdbx_seq_one_letter_code
_entity_poly.pdbx_strand_id
1 'polypeptide(L)'
;MNTSSNEALLARLEAVERDLIQVQEDADSGWLALCGVLILGMQGGFMMLEAGTVRNKNVVTLIFKNLWDTCIAVLGFYLLGFGFAFGETQGCVIGASNFALSELWNGEKVGGVSGSTFFFFQAAFAGTAITIVSGSTCERMRLEAYCAISLFLSTIVYPVAVHWVWGHGFLSSQACPDARGVFHPIFTRSDRSNGVIDVAGSSVVHVVGGFCGLVGAIMLGPRIGRFAPLTGEVLPIPPHSYILVAFGSMAIWVGFFAFNCGSTIQITGKGALAGTILTNTAVSAAMSCVTCTATSLLLDKTSDRLLFEKEYEALRVQNSLVNAEAVGYRRAFKVSHAFNSLLGGLVAITGSCSVVSPWWAALIGLVAGWCYYLSSKLLLRLKIDDPLDAFPVHGVCGFWGSLAVGIFCTDEAVQHAGYPHVNEACKSGEQFAVQLVGVIVIATWTSVSSFLLYYAVQTFDKLRVPETMEIVGMDLVDHAAEAYRIEADHDEIGGSIFRMQKTLMGSEQPPGGGGSPPEQPNGGGEHRASPSGDQEITMSRSKAGRLDTLSSSMESIGALLAGASNNNNTSTHGGFSPGAAINSCAAGFEIDTEYRPHASAPPPGMPGWGGGGGGDGAAGADGREDRLQAHAHPHEGAPYKGGGVRTALPRTARLPPAHGPPR
;
A
#
# COMPACT_ATOMS: atom_id res chain seq x y z
N MET A 1 -33.00 5.21 55.08
CA MET A 1 -32.11 5.39 53.91
C MET A 1 -32.92 5.10 52.67
N ASN A 2 -32.90 6.00 51.69
CA ASN A 2 -33.91 6.14 50.65
C ASN A 2 -33.64 5.17 49.48
N THR A 3 -34.27 4.00 49.49
CA THR A 3 -34.05 2.94 48.48
C THR A 3 -34.43 3.38 47.06
N SER A 4 -35.47 4.20 46.93
CA SER A 4 -35.96 4.71 45.64
C SER A 4 -34.98 5.65 44.92
N SER A 5 -34.19 6.44 45.66
CA SER A 5 -33.15 7.29 45.04
C SER A 5 -31.95 6.49 44.56
N ASN A 6 -31.64 5.39 45.23
CA ASN A 6 -30.56 4.49 44.82
C ASN A 6 -30.95 3.68 43.58
N GLU A 7 -32.19 3.21 43.49
CA GLU A 7 -32.72 2.52 42.30
C GLU A 7 -32.74 3.44 41.07
N ALA A 8 -33.17 4.71 41.23
CA ALA A 8 -33.13 5.68 40.13
C ALA A 8 -31.70 6.03 39.69
N LEU A 9 -30.75 6.07 40.64
CA LEU A 9 -29.33 6.27 40.32
C LEU A 9 -28.76 5.06 39.58
N LEU A 10 -29.05 3.84 40.03
CA LEU A 10 -28.64 2.61 39.36
C LEU A 10 -29.19 2.54 37.94
N ALA A 11 -30.49 2.81 37.73
CA ALA A 11 -31.09 2.81 36.39
C ALA A 11 -30.44 3.85 35.46
N ARG A 12 -30.01 5.01 35.99
CA ARG A 12 -29.25 6.02 35.23
C ARG A 12 -27.83 5.56 34.91
N LEU A 13 -27.15 4.93 35.88
CA LEU A 13 -25.81 4.39 35.66
C LEU A 13 -25.83 3.28 34.61
N GLU A 14 -26.80 2.36 34.68
CA GLU A 14 -27.00 1.31 33.67
C GLU A 14 -27.34 1.91 32.29
N ALA A 15 -28.11 3.00 32.24
CA ALA A 15 -28.38 3.69 30.98
C ALA A 15 -27.12 4.32 30.39
N VAL A 16 -26.33 5.02 31.21
CA VAL A 16 -25.04 5.59 30.78
C VAL A 16 -24.07 4.50 30.35
N GLU A 17 -24.01 3.37 31.05
CA GLU A 17 -23.17 2.23 30.69
C GLU A 17 -23.57 1.66 29.33
N ARG A 18 -24.87 1.45 29.07
CA ARG A 18 -25.36 1.01 27.75
C ARG A 18 -25.03 2.01 26.65
N ASP A 19 -25.23 3.32 26.90
CA ASP A 19 -24.92 4.36 25.93
C ASP A 19 -23.42 4.42 25.61
N LEU A 20 -22.56 4.27 26.62
CA LEU A 20 -21.11 4.22 26.44
C LEU A 20 -20.66 2.98 25.64
N ILE A 21 -21.23 1.81 25.92
CA ILE A 21 -20.96 0.59 25.15
C ILE A 21 -21.36 0.79 23.68
N GLN A 22 -22.55 1.35 23.43
CA GLN A 22 -23.01 1.60 22.07
C GLN A 22 -22.09 2.57 21.32
N VAL A 23 -21.68 3.67 21.96
CA VAL A 23 -20.75 4.64 21.36
C VAL A 23 -19.39 3.99 21.05
N GLN A 24 -18.89 3.12 21.93
CA GLN A 24 -17.65 2.38 21.69
C GLN A 24 -17.78 1.45 20.47
N GLU A 25 -18.86 0.69 20.37
CA GLU A 25 -19.10 -0.23 19.26
C GLU A 25 -19.27 0.48 17.92
N ASP A 26 -19.96 1.62 17.92
CA ASP A 26 -20.13 2.48 16.74
C ASP A 26 -18.80 3.11 16.32
N ALA A 27 -17.98 3.54 17.28
CA ALA A 27 -16.65 4.08 17.02
C ALA A 27 -15.70 3.03 16.44
N ASP A 28 -15.69 1.82 16.99
CA ASP A 28 -14.86 0.71 16.51
C ASP A 28 -15.30 0.24 15.12
N SER A 29 -16.61 0.12 14.88
CA SER A 29 -17.15 -0.21 13.56
C SER A 29 -16.89 0.90 12.54
N GLY A 30 -17.02 2.18 12.93
CA GLY A 30 -16.72 3.32 12.08
C GLY A 30 -15.24 3.40 11.70
N TRP A 31 -14.34 3.15 12.65
CA TRP A 31 -12.90 3.04 12.42
C TRP A 31 -12.57 1.97 11.39
N LEU A 32 -13.10 0.76 11.59
CA LEU A 32 -12.79 -0.38 10.73
C LEU A 32 -13.38 -0.20 9.32
N ALA A 33 -14.58 0.37 9.21
CA ALA A 33 -15.19 0.71 7.92
C ALA A 33 -14.36 1.73 7.15
N LEU A 34 -13.93 2.82 7.81
CA LEU A 34 -13.06 3.83 7.20
C LEU A 34 -11.75 3.22 6.71
N CYS A 35 -11.13 2.37 7.53
CA CYS A 35 -9.92 1.68 7.14
C CYS A 35 -10.16 0.77 5.91
N GLY A 36 -11.25 0.00 5.90
CA GLY A 36 -11.64 -0.82 4.75
C GLY A 36 -11.82 -0.02 3.47
N VAL A 37 -12.43 1.18 3.54
CA VAL A 37 -12.62 2.07 2.38
C VAL A 37 -11.27 2.57 1.85
N LEU A 38 -10.36 2.97 2.72
CA LEU A 38 -9.03 3.44 2.33
C LEU A 38 -8.18 2.31 1.71
N ILE A 39 -8.31 1.08 2.22
CA ILE A 39 -7.63 -0.09 1.67
C ILE A 39 -8.22 -0.46 0.30
N LEU A 40 -9.55 -0.43 0.15
CA LEU A 40 -10.18 -0.61 -1.15
C LEU A 40 -9.75 0.49 -2.14
N GLY A 41 -9.53 1.71 -1.64
CA GLY A 41 -8.93 2.82 -2.40
C GLY A 41 -7.52 2.53 -2.92
N MET A 42 -6.74 1.64 -2.27
CA MET A 42 -5.44 1.20 -2.78
C MET A 42 -5.54 0.54 -4.15
N GLN A 43 -6.69 -0.03 -4.51
CA GLN A 43 -6.91 -0.62 -5.84
C GLN A 43 -6.76 0.42 -6.96
N GLY A 44 -7.17 1.67 -6.73
CA GLY A 44 -6.90 2.77 -7.65
C GLY A 44 -5.40 3.10 -7.73
N GLY A 45 -4.67 2.92 -6.63
CA GLY A 45 -3.22 3.05 -6.57
C GLY A 45 -2.49 1.96 -7.36
N PHE A 46 -2.88 0.69 -7.17
CA PHE A 46 -2.38 -0.44 -7.97
C PHE A 46 -2.65 -0.24 -9.45
N MET A 47 -3.87 0.16 -9.81
CA MET A 47 -4.25 0.48 -11.19
C MET A 47 -3.33 1.52 -11.83
N MET A 48 -3.05 2.64 -11.14
CA MET A 48 -2.13 3.68 -11.65
C MET A 48 -0.68 3.18 -11.73
N LEU A 49 -0.20 2.48 -10.70
CA LEU A 49 1.16 1.94 -10.66
C LEU A 49 1.41 0.94 -11.79
N GLU A 50 0.48 0.00 -11.98
CA GLU A 50 0.53 -1.02 -13.02
C GLU A 50 0.41 -0.42 -14.41
N ALA A 51 -0.59 0.43 -14.63
CA ALA A 51 -0.74 1.15 -15.88
C ALA A 51 0.57 1.85 -16.23
N GLY A 52 1.13 2.68 -15.33
CA GLY A 52 2.37 3.42 -15.57
C GLY A 52 3.58 2.54 -15.88
N THR A 53 3.63 1.32 -15.35
CA THR A 53 4.77 0.40 -15.49
C THR A 53 4.75 -0.40 -16.79
N VAL A 54 3.57 -0.75 -17.31
CA VAL A 54 3.47 -1.50 -18.57
C VAL A 54 3.76 -0.65 -19.79
N ARG A 55 4.00 -1.29 -20.94
CA ARG A 55 4.05 -0.59 -22.24
C ARG A 55 2.68 0.02 -22.57
N ASN A 56 2.68 1.18 -23.20
CA ASN A 56 1.47 1.97 -23.53
C ASN A 56 0.36 1.20 -24.26
N LYS A 57 0.72 0.19 -25.06
CA LYS A 57 -0.19 -0.70 -25.80
C LYS A 57 -0.97 -1.72 -24.94
N ASN A 58 -0.75 -1.70 -23.63
CA ASN A 58 -1.36 -2.63 -22.66
C ASN A 58 -2.05 -1.90 -21.49
N VAL A 59 -2.18 -0.57 -21.54
CA VAL A 59 -2.69 0.24 -20.43
C VAL A 59 -4.18 0.02 -20.19
N VAL A 60 -5.01 -0.01 -21.25
CA VAL A 60 -6.46 -0.24 -21.14
C VAL A 60 -6.75 -1.61 -20.52
N THR A 61 -6.01 -2.62 -20.97
CA THR A 61 -6.11 -3.99 -20.47
C THR A 61 -5.79 -4.07 -18.99
N LEU A 62 -4.77 -3.35 -18.53
CA LEU A 62 -4.38 -3.31 -17.13
C LEU A 62 -5.40 -2.58 -16.25
N ILE A 63 -5.98 -1.48 -16.74
CA ILE A 63 -7.06 -0.77 -16.05
C ILE A 63 -8.27 -1.69 -15.88
N PHE A 64 -8.69 -2.35 -16.96
CA PHE A 64 -9.80 -3.30 -16.91
C PHE A 64 -9.49 -4.45 -15.94
N LYS A 65 -8.30 -5.03 -16.04
CA LYS A 65 -7.84 -6.13 -15.20
C LYS A 65 -7.90 -5.77 -13.72
N ASN A 66 -7.40 -4.60 -13.30
CA ASN A 66 -7.46 -4.15 -11.91
C ASN A 66 -8.90 -3.96 -11.39
N LEU A 67 -9.78 -3.38 -12.21
CA LEU A 67 -11.19 -3.21 -11.84
C LEU A 67 -11.89 -4.58 -11.67
N TRP A 68 -11.73 -5.46 -12.66
CA TRP A 68 -12.34 -6.79 -12.65
C TRP A 68 -11.77 -7.67 -11.55
N ASP A 69 -10.48 -7.53 -11.25
CA ASP A 69 -9.80 -8.20 -10.14
C ASP A 69 -10.47 -7.85 -8.81
N THR A 70 -10.71 -6.58 -8.57
CA THR A 70 -11.42 -6.10 -7.37
C THR A 70 -12.82 -6.69 -7.29
N CYS A 71 -13.57 -6.70 -8.40
CA CYS A 71 -14.92 -7.30 -8.43
C CYS A 71 -14.91 -8.80 -8.15
N ILE A 72 -13.99 -9.56 -8.78
CA ILE A 72 -13.85 -11.00 -8.55
C ILE A 72 -13.42 -11.28 -7.11
N ALA A 73 -12.48 -10.51 -6.58
CA ALA A 73 -11.99 -10.69 -5.22
C ALA A 73 -13.12 -10.49 -4.21
N VAL A 74 -13.87 -9.39 -4.31
CA VAL A 74 -15.00 -9.11 -3.41
C VAL A 74 -16.09 -10.18 -3.53
N LEU A 75 -16.49 -10.58 -4.75
CA LEU A 75 -17.54 -11.58 -4.94
C LEU A 75 -17.11 -12.99 -4.55
N GLY A 76 -15.91 -13.42 -4.94
CA GLY A 76 -15.38 -14.73 -4.59
C GLY A 76 -15.15 -14.87 -3.09
N PHE A 77 -14.61 -13.82 -2.46
CA PHE A 77 -14.45 -13.77 -1.02
C PHE A 77 -15.80 -13.72 -0.31
N TYR A 78 -16.78 -12.95 -0.79
CA TYR A 78 -18.13 -12.93 -0.22
C TYR A 78 -18.80 -14.30 -0.24
N LEU A 79 -18.88 -14.94 -1.42
CA LEU A 79 -19.64 -16.17 -1.59
C LEU A 79 -19.03 -17.34 -0.84
N LEU A 80 -17.70 -17.50 -0.91
CA LEU A 80 -17.01 -18.68 -0.37
C LEU A 80 -15.84 -18.32 0.54
N GLY A 81 -15.00 -17.37 0.13
CA GLY A 81 -13.72 -17.13 0.79
C GLY A 81 -13.84 -16.69 2.26
N PHE A 82 -14.82 -15.87 2.62
CA PHE A 82 -15.01 -15.44 4.00
C PHE A 82 -15.37 -16.61 4.90
N GLY A 83 -16.24 -17.52 4.44
CA GLY A 83 -16.59 -18.73 5.17
C GLY A 83 -15.40 -19.67 5.35
N PHE A 84 -14.56 -19.83 4.33
CA PHE A 84 -13.34 -20.62 4.45
C PHE A 84 -12.27 -19.96 5.35
N ALA A 85 -12.21 -18.63 5.39
CA ALA A 85 -11.27 -17.87 6.20
C ALA A 85 -11.67 -17.83 7.68
N PHE A 86 -12.92 -17.46 7.98
CA PHE A 86 -13.40 -17.09 9.31
C PHE A 86 -14.62 -17.88 9.79
N GLY A 87 -15.13 -18.83 9.02
CA GLY A 87 -16.18 -19.74 9.45
C GLY A 87 -15.71 -20.74 10.51
N GLU A 88 -16.64 -21.55 11.02
CA GLU A 88 -16.39 -22.58 12.02
C GLU A 88 -15.30 -23.54 11.54
N THR A 89 -14.27 -23.74 12.36
CA THR A 89 -13.08 -24.48 11.96
C THR A 89 -13.35 -25.98 11.84
N GLN A 90 -12.92 -26.56 10.72
CA GLN A 90 -12.88 -27.99 10.48
C GLN A 90 -11.43 -28.47 10.55
N GLY A 91 -11.12 -29.19 11.62
CA GLY A 91 -9.79 -29.79 11.83
C GLY A 91 -8.65 -28.79 11.91
N CYS A 92 -8.90 -27.51 12.23
CA CYS A 92 -7.91 -26.42 12.23
C CYS A 92 -7.34 -26.09 10.83
N VAL A 93 -7.95 -26.57 9.75
CA VAL A 93 -7.42 -26.43 8.39
C VAL A 93 -8.24 -25.46 7.56
N ILE A 94 -9.56 -25.43 7.73
CA ILE A 94 -10.45 -24.60 6.91
C ILE A 94 -11.74 -24.27 7.66
N GLY A 95 -12.33 -23.10 7.40
CA GLY A 95 -13.67 -22.76 7.88
C GLY A 95 -14.76 -23.47 7.07
N ALA A 96 -15.93 -23.73 7.66
CA ALA A 96 -17.01 -24.46 6.99
C ALA A 96 -18.42 -23.88 7.21
N SER A 97 -18.53 -22.65 7.71
CA SER A 97 -19.80 -21.96 7.93
C SER A 97 -19.77 -20.51 7.41
N ASN A 98 -20.91 -19.82 7.52
CA ASN A 98 -21.06 -18.41 7.18
C ASN A 98 -20.67 -18.03 5.73
N PHE A 99 -20.98 -18.92 4.79
CA PHE A 99 -20.90 -18.62 3.36
C PHE A 99 -21.91 -17.53 2.97
N ALA A 100 -21.51 -16.60 2.10
CA ALA A 100 -22.32 -15.44 1.73
C ALA A 100 -22.80 -14.58 2.93
N LEU A 101 -22.02 -14.57 4.03
CA LEU A 101 -22.36 -13.89 5.29
C LEU A 101 -23.72 -14.29 5.88
N SER A 102 -24.16 -15.53 5.66
CA SER A 102 -25.49 -16.01 6.05
C SER A 102 -25.84 -15.76 7.53
N GLU A 103 -24.83 -15.68 8.40
CA GLU A 103 -24.98 -15.54 9.85
C GLU A 103 -24.52 -14.17 10.38
N LEU A 104 -23.85 -13.34 9.57
CA LEU A 104 -23.16 -12.12 10.05
C LEU A 104 -23.70 -10.80 9.46
N TRP A 105 -24.70 -10.85 8.59
CA TRP A 105 -25.23 -9.66 7.90
C TRP A 105 -26.18 -8.81 8.76
N ASN A 106 -26.79 -9.39 9.79
CA ASN A 106 -27.91 -8.85 10.57
C ASN A 106 -27.50 -8.16 11.88
N GLY A 107 -26.25 -7.69 11.97
CA GLY A 107 -25.72 -6.99 13.16
C GLY A 107 -25.01 -7.90 14.17
N GLU A 108 -24.93 -9.20 13.90
CA GLU A 108 -24.03 -10.11 14.62
C GLU A 108 -22.57 -9.64 14.50
N LYS A 109 -21.79 -9.90 15.55
CA LYS A 109 -20.46 -9.30 15.73
C LYS A 109 -19.34 -10.33 15.61
N VAL A 110 -18.21 -9.90 15.06
CA VAL A 110 -16.95 -10.65 15.06
C VAL A 110 -15.87 -9.73 15.59
N GLY A 111 -15.13 -10.17 16.61
CA GLY A 111 -14.07 -9.34 17.22
C GLY A 111 -14.58 -7.99 17.77
N GLY A 112 -15.82 -7.95 18.27
CA GLY A 112 -16.43 -6.75 18.86
C GLY A 112 -16.92 -5.70 17.87
N VAL A 113 -16.85 -5.96 16.56
CA VAL A 113 -17.39 -5.08 15.50
C VAL A 113 -18.47 -5.79 14.71
N SER A 114 -19.31 -5.03 13.99
CA SER A 114 -20.31 -5.60 13.07
C SER A 114 -19.67 -6.58 12.08
N GLY A 115 -20.26 -7.76 11.91
CA GLY A 115 -19.77 -8.81 11.02
C GLY A 115 -19.69 -8.35 9.57
N SER A 116 -20.63 -7.53 9.10
CA SER A 116 -20.59 -6.90 7.78
C SER A 116 -19.39 -5.95 7.62
N THR A 117 -19.06 -5.18 8.66
CA THR A 117 -17.89 -4.30 8.66
C THR A 117 -16.59 -5.10 8.65
N PHE A 118 -16.52 -6.15 9.46
CA PHE A 118 -15.37 -7.05 9.50
C PHE A 118 -15.17 -7.73 8.14
N PHE A 119 -16.24 -8.21 7.50
CA PHE A 119 -16.20 -8.73 6.14
C PHE A 119 -15.65 -7.70 5.16
N PHE A 120 -16.19 -6.48 5.16
CA PHE A 120 -15.78 -5.45 4.21
C PHE A 120 -14.28 -5.12 4.32
N PHE A 121 -13.79 -4.99 5.56
CA PHE A 121 -12.38 -4.82 5.84
C PHE A 121 -11.55 -6.00 5.29
N GLN A 122 -11.93 -7.24 5.60
CA GLN A 122 -11.21 -8.43 5.14
C GLN A 122 -11.28 -8.65 3.61
N ALA A 123 -12.39 -8.27 2.97
CA ALA A 123 -12.55 -8.32 1.53
C ALA A 123 -11.59 -7.34 0.83
N ALA A 124 -11.28 -6.20 1.45
CA ALA A 124 -10.29 -5.27 0.94
C ALA A 124 -8.88 -5.89 0.94
N PHE A 125 -8.50 -6.63 2.00
CA PHE A 125 -7.23 -7.38 2.07
C PHE A 125 -7.18 -8.51 1.06
N ALA A 126 -8.29 -9.23 0.87
CA ALA A 126 -8.40 -10.23 -0.19
C ALA A 126 -8.09 -9.58 -1.54
N GLY A 127 -8.78 -8.49 -1.89
CA GLY A 127 -8.49 -7.73 -3.11
C GLY A 127 -7.02 -7.35 -3.26
N THR A 128 -6.35 -6.93 -2.18
CA THR A 128 -4.92 -6.64 -2.20
C THR A 128 -4.06 -7.88 -2.48
N ALA A 129 -4.35 -9.03 -1.86
CA ALA A 129 -3.59 -10.26 -2.08
C ALA A 129 -3.69 -10.75 -3.53
N ILE A 130 -4.88 -10.64 -4.13
CA ILE A 130 -5.13 -11.07 -5.51
C ILE A 130 -4.45 -10.11 -6.50
N THR A 131 -4.61 -8.79 -6.33
CA THR A 131 -4.11 -7.80 -7.31
C THR A 131 -2.59 -7.82 -7.49
N ILE A 132 -1.84 -8.21 -6.45
CA ILE A 132 -0.37 -8.41 -6.53
C ILE A 132 0.03 -9.32 -7.70
N VAL A 133 -0.79 -10.34 -8.00
CA VAL A 133 -0.54 -11.29 -9.10
C VAL A 133 -0.65 -10.60 -10.46
N SER A 134 -1.48 -9.56 -10.59
CA SER A 134 -1.60 -8.76 -11.82
C SER A 134 -0.25 -8.22 -12.27
N GLY A 135 0.50 -7.61 -11.34
CA GLY A 135 1.80 -7.00 -11.61
C GLY A 135 2.84 -7.99 -12.16
N SER A 136 2.97 -9.17 -11.55
CA SER A 136 3.87 -10.22 -12.07
C SER A 136 3.37 -10.85 -13.37
N THR A 137 2.07 -10.75 -13.68
CA THR A 137 1.45 -11.47 -14.81
C THR A 137 1.12 -10.60 -16.04
N CYS A 138 1.34 -9.30 -15.98
CA CYS A 138 0.85 -8.36 -16.98
C CYS A 138 1.54 -8.48 -18.36
N GLU A 139 0.89 -7.95 -19.40
CA GLU A 139 1.34 -7.88 -20.81
C GLU A 139 1.33 -9.17 -21.66
N ARG A 140 1.29 -10.36 -21.06
CA ARG A 140 1.37 -11.64 -21.81
C ARG A 140 0.44 -12.74 -21.33
N MET A 141 -0.29 -12.53 -20.24
CA MET A 141 -1.29 -13.49 -19.78
C MET A 141 -2.62 -13.20 -20.46
N ARG A 142 -3.36 -14.24 -20.87
CA ARG A 142 -4.73 -14.06 -21.35
C ARG A 142 -5.65 -13.55 -20.24
N LEU A 143 -6.55 -12.64 -20.58
CA LEU A 143 -7.47 -12.02 -19.63
C LEU A 143 -8.38 -13.04 -18.96
N GLU A 144 -8.89 -14.03 -19.70
CA GLU A 144 -9.79 -15.07 -19.16
C GLU A 144 -9.06 -16.01 -18.19
N ALA A 145 -7.80 -16.33 -18.49
CA ALA A 145 -6.95 -17.10 -17.58
C ALA A 145 -6.71 -16.32 -16.28
N TYR A 146 -6.48 -15.01 -16.38
CA TYR A 146 -6.32 -14.17 -15.21
C TYR A 146 -7.59 -14.16 -14.34
N CYS A 147 -8.77 -13.97 -14.95
CA CYS A 147 -10.04 -13.99 -14.22
C CYS A 147 -10.28 -15.32 -13.48
N ALA A 148 -9.99 -16.45 -14.13
CA ALA A 148 -10.10 -17.77 -13.50
C ALA A 148 -9.14 -17.92 -12.31
N ILE A 149 -7.93 -17.38 -12.45
CA ILE A 149 -6.90 -17.44 -11.41
C ILE A 149 -7.25 -16.54 -10.23
N SER A 150 -7.72 -15.31 -10.47
CA SER A 150 -8.21 -14.40 -9.44
C SER A 150 -9.37 -15.01 -8.66
N LEU A 151 -10.31 -15.69 -9.34
CA LEU A 151 -11.44 -16.35 -8.68
C LEU A 151 -10.99 -17.49 -7.77
N PHE A 152 -10.09 -18.35 -8.23
CA PHE A 152 -9.58 -19.44 -7.40
C PHE A 152 -8.75 -18.93 -6.22
N LEU A 153 -7.96 -17.89 -6.44
CA LEU A 153 -7.15 -17.27 -5.40
C LEU A 153 -8.03 -16.64 -4.31
N SER A 154 -9.08 -15.90 -4.70
CA SER A 154 -10.02 -15.25 -3.76
C SER A 154 -10.96 -16.21 -3.03
N THR A 155 -11.23 -17.38 -3.60
CA THR A 155 -12.15 -18.37 -3.01
C THR A 155 -11.44 -19.43 -2.18
N ILE A 156 -10.22 -19.86 -2.53
CA ILE A 156 -9.57 -21.02 -1.89
C ILE A 156 -8.18 -20.66 -1.35
N VAL A 157 -7.26 -20.25 -2.22
CA VAL A 157 -5.83 -20.18 -1.84
C VAL A 157 -5.58 -19.13 -0.74
N TYR A 158 -6.07 -17.91 -0.94
CA TYR A 158 -5.94 -16.83 0.05
C TYR A 158 -6.77 -17.13 1.32
N PRO A 159 -8.06 -17.47 1.25
CA PRO A 159 -8.86 -17.79 2.43
C PRO A 159 -8.31 -18.89 3.33
N VAL A 160 -7.73 -19.95 2.74
CA VAL A 160 -7.14 -21.04 3.53
C VAL A 160 -5.89 -20.55 4.28
N ALA A 161 -5.05 -19.74 3.63
CA ALA A 161 -3.90 -19.10 4.29
C ALA A 161 -4.35 -18.17 5.43
N VAL A 162 -5.42 -17.39 5.22
CA VAL A 162 -6.05 -16.56 6.25
C VAL A 162 -6.56 -17.42 7.40
N HIS A 163 -7.25 -18.53 7.13
CA HIS A 163 -7.76 -19.41 8.19
C HIS A 163 -6.63 -19.92 9.07
N TRP A 164 -5.49 -20.31 8.47
CA TRP A 164 -4.35 -20.83 9.20
C TRP A 164 -3.76 -19.82 10.17
N VAL A 165 -3.69 -18.54 9.83
CA VAL A 165 -2.97 -17.52 10.62
C VAL A 165 -3.90 -16.58 11.40
N TRP A 166 -4.99 -16.12 10.79
CA TRP A 166 -5.93 -15.15 11.37
C TRP A 166 -7.24 -15.76 11.84
N GLY A 167 -7.61 -16.92 11.31
CA GLY A 167 -8.74 -17.70 11.79
C GLY A 167 -8.37 -18.56 12.99
N HIS A 168 -9.06 -19.69 13.14
CA HIS A 168 -8.80 -20.69 14.19
C HIS A 168 -7.91 -21.86 13.71
N GLY A 169 -7.13 -21.62 12.66
CA GLY A 169 -6.29 -22.66 12.07
C GLY A 169 -5.02 -22.95 12.84
N PHE A 170 -4.29 -23.98 12.41
CA PHE A 170 -3.17 -24.56 13.15
C PHE A 170 -1.91 -23.68 13.28
N LEU A 171 -1.80 -22.57 12.52
CA LEU A 171 -0.71 -21.59 12.67
C LEU A 171 -1.12 -20.41 13.54
N SER A 172 -2.41 -20.28 13.87
CA SER A 172 -2.98 -19.05 14.40
C SER A 172 -2.55 -18.83 15.84
N SER A 173 -2.37 -17.58 16.23
CA SER A 173 -2.28 -17.22 17.66
C SER A 173 -3.54 -17.57 18.46
N GLN A 174 -4.62 -17.97 17.80
CA GLN A 174 -5.89 -18.44 18.34
C GLN A 174 -6.19 -19.89 17.89
N ALA A 175 -5.15 -20.69 17.62
CA ALA A 175 -5.26 -22.05 17.06
C ALA A 175 -6.18 -22.97 17.85
N CYS A 176 -6.93 -23.82 17.15
CA CYS A 176 -7.93 -24.71 17.74
C CYS A 176 -7.49 -25.40 19.05
N PRO A 177 -8.36 -25.43 20.06
CA PRO A 177 -8.07 -26.11 21.31
C PRO A 177 -7.95 -27.63 21.12
N ASP A 178 -7.06 -28.26 21.87
CA ASP A 178 -7.01 -29.71 21.98
C ASP A 178 -8.27 -30.29 22.65
N ALA A 179 -8.35 -31.61 22.77
CA ALA A 179 -9.48 -32.30 23.42
C ALA A 179 -9.73 -31.89 24.89
N ARG A 180 -8.85 -31.08 25.50
CA ARG A 180 -8.96 -30.56 26.87
C ARG A 180 -9.26 -29.06 26.91
N GLY A 181 -9.47 -28.42 25.76
CA GLY A 181 -9.73 -26.99 25.66
C GLY A 181 -8.47 -26.11 25.60
N VAL A 182 -7.27 -26.69 25.44
CA VAL A 182 -6.01 -25.93 25.47
C VAL A 182 -5.57 -25.59 24.05
N PHE A 183 -5.38 -24.30 23.76
CA PHE A 183 -4.93 -23.79 22.46
C PHE A 183 -3.43 -24.09 22.26
N HIS A 184 -3.06 -24.75 21.16
CA HIS A 184 -1.66 -25.10 20.85
C HIS A 184 -1.27 -24.59 19.46
N PRO A 185 -0.72 -23.37 19.37
CA PRO A 185 -0.57 -22.71 18.10
C PRO A 185 0.66 -23.10 17.27
N ILE A 186 1.61 -23.92 17.80
CA ILE A 186 2.44 -24.86 17.00
C ILE A 186 3.37 -25.81 17.84
N PHE A 187 3.72 -26.97 17.24
CA PHE A 187 4.77 -28.01 17.47
C PHE A 187 5.14 -28.60 18.84
N THR A 188 4.98 -27.96 19.99
CA THR A 188 5.74 -28.44 21.18
C THR A 188 4.90 -28.97 22.33
N ARG A 189 3.56 -28.85 22.33
CA ARG A 189 2.79 -28.92 23.60
C ARG A 189 3.41 -28.02 24.69
N SER A 190 4.28 -27.09 24.29
CA SER A 190 4.87 -26.08 25.14
C SER A 190 3.80 -25.04 25.27
N ASP A 191 3.47 -24.74 26.51
CA ASP A 191 2.70 -23.56 26.87
C ASP A 191 3.45 -22.27 26.53
N ARG A 192 4.69 -22.31 26.02
CA ARG A 192 5.51 -21.14 25.67
C ARG A 192 5.36 -20.61 24.25
N SER A 193 4.73 -21.36 23.34
CA SER A 193 4.59 -20.93 21.96
C SER A 193 3.40 -19.98 21.79
N ASN A 194 3.63 -18.83 21.17
CA ASN A 194 2.53 -18.11 20.52
C ASN A 194 2.36 -18.68 19.11
N GLY A 195 1.22 -18.40 18.47
CA GLY A 195 1.07 -18.68 17.04
C GLY A 195 1.86 -17.72 16.18
N VAL A 196 1.68 -17.87 14.87
CA VAL A 196 2.19 -16.92 13.90
C VAL A 196 1.55 -15.56 14.20
N ILE A 197 2.42 -14.59 14.46
CA ILE A 197 2.05 -13.18 14.59
C ILE A 197 2.21 -12.56 13.21
N ASP A 198 1.09 -12.20 12.61
CA ASP A 198 1.07 -11.44 11.37
C ASP A 198 -0.03 -10.40 11.51
N VAL A 199 0.32 -9.17 11.84
CA VAL A 199 -0.68 -8.16 12.27
C VAL A 199 -1.59 -7.76 11.10
N ALA A 200 -0.98 -7.42 9.96
CA ALA A 200 -1.71 -6.94 8.79
C ALA A 200 -1.41 -7.74 7.51
N GLY A 201 -0.56 -8.78 7.53
CA GLY A 201 -0.42 -9.69 6.39
C GLY A 201 0.90 -9.63 5.63
N SER A 202 2.05 -9.54 6.32
CA SER A 202 3.35 -9.80 5.68
C SER A 202 3.38 -11.20 5.06
N SER A 203 2.77 -12.19 5.71
CA SER A 203 2.65 -13.55 5.17
C SER A 203 1.35 -13.74 4.38
N VAL A 204 0.19 -13.57 5.01
CA VAL A 204 -1.09 -13.98 4.40
C VAL A 204 -1.55 -13.14 3.23
N VAL A 205 -1.08 -11.89 3.09
CA VAL A 205 -1.35 -11.05 1.92
C VAL A 205 -0.15 -11.05 0.99
N HIS A 206 1.00 -10.61 1.48
CA HIS A 206 2.14 -10.31 0.60
C HIS A 206 2.94 -11.53 0.16
N VAL A 207 3.19 -12.51 1.04
CA VAL A 207 3.79 -13.78 0.61
C VAL A 207 2.83 -14.56 -0.28
N VAL A 208 1.53 -14.59 0.03
CA VAL A 208 0.51 -15.24 -0.83
C VAL A 208 0.47 -14.60 -2.22
N GLY A 209 0.29 -13.28 -2.32
CA GLY A 209 0.26 -12.59 -3.61
C GLY A 209 1.59 -12.72 -4.36
N GLY A 210 2.71 -12.51 -3.66
CA GLY A 210 4.04 -12.52 -4.25
C GLY A 210 4.47 -13.89 -4.79
N PHE A 211 4.28 -14.96 -4.03
CA PHE A 211 4.64 -16.31 -4.49
C PHE A 211 3.69 -16.82 -5.58
N CYS A 212 2.40 -16.46 -5.53
CA CYS A 212 1.49 -16.73 -6.64
C CYS A 212 1.96 -16.03 -7.92
N GLY A 213 2.32 -14.74 -7.82
CA GLY A 213 2.90 -13.95 -8.92
C GLY A 213 4.21 -14.54 -9.46
N LEU A 214 5.10 -15.02 -8.58
CA LEU A 214 6.36 -15.68 -8.98
C LEU A 214 6.09 -16.94 -9.81
N VAL A 215 5.21 -17.81 -9.34
CA VAL A 215 4.84 -19.02 -10.09
C VAL A 215 4.26 -18.64 -11.45
N GLY A 216 3.37 -17.65 -11.49
CA GLY A 216 2.82 -17.12 -12.73
C GLY A 216 3.88 -16.59 -13.68
N ALA A 217 4.85 -15.80 -13.19
CA ALA A 217 5.95 -15.25 -13.99
C ALA A 217 6.86 -16.35 -14.55
N ILE A 218 7.16 -17.40 -13.76
CA ILE A 218 7.95 -18.55 -14.21
C ILE A 218 7.20 -19.33 -15.29
N MET A 219 5.92 -19.63 -15.08
CA MET A 219 5.13 -20.46 -16.00
C MET A 219 4.79 -19.75 -17.31
N LEU A 220 4.53 -18.44 -17.25
CA LEU A 220 4.31 -17.63 -18.45
C LEU A 220 5.61 -17.46 -19.25
N GLY A 221 6.75 -17.38 -18.56
CA GLY A 221 8.03 -17.01 -19.17
C GLY A 221 8.13 -15.51 -19.46
N PRO A 222 9.30 -15.05 -19.93
CA PRO A 222 9.58 -13.62 -20.05
C PRO A 222 8.77 -12.92 -21.14
N ARG A 223 8.54 -11.60 -21.00
CA ARG A 223 7.98 -10.79 -22.09
C ARG A 223 8.93 -10.77 -23.29
N ILE A 224 8.36 -10.72 -24.48
CA ILE A 224 9.11 -10.55 -25.72
C ILE A 224 9.89 -9.23 -25.65
N GLY A 225 11.18 -9.33 -25.95
CA GLY A 225 12.11 -8.20 -25.88
C GLY A 225 12.67 -7.91 -24.50
N ARG A 226 12.39 -8.73 -23.46
CA ARG A 226 13.02 -8.56 -22.13
C ARG A 226 14.46 -9.04 -22.07
N PHE A 227 14.77 -10.11 -22.80
CA PHE A 227 16.12 -10.67 -22.87
C PHE A 227 16.53 -10.82 -24.34
N ALA A 228 17.76 -10.43 -24.67
CA ALA A 228 18.29 -10.54 -26.02
C ALA A 228 18.35 -12.03 -26.45
N PRO A 229 17.76 -12.42 -27.60
CA PRO A 229 17.64 -13.83 -27.98
C PRO A 229 18.96 -14.60 -28.08
N LEU A 230 20.03 -13.93 -28.51
CA LEU A 230 21.34 -14.58 -28.74
C LEU A 230 22.28 -14.52 -27.53
N THR A 231 22.29 -13.40 -26.79
CA THR A 231 23.25 -13.17 -25.69
C THR A 231 22.63 -13.40 -24.32
N GLY A 232 21.30 -13.45 -24.23
CA GLY A 232 20.56 -13.44 -22.98
C GLY A 232 20.69 -12.13 -22.22
N GLU A 233 21.31 -11.07 -22.76
CA GLU A 233 21.47 -9.79 -22.08
C GLU A 233 20.10 -9.21 -21.69
N VAL A 234 20.03 -8.54 -20.52
CA VAL A 234 18.81 -7.87 -20.08
C VAL A 234 18.56 -6.64 -20.95
N LEU A 235 17.43 -6.62 -21.63
CA LEU A 235 16.95 -5.45 -22.37
C LEU A 235 15.96 -4.69 -21.48
N PRO A 236 16.21 -3.39 -21.21
CA PRO A 236 15.34 -2.59 -20.36
C PRO A 236 13.98 -2.39 -21.04
N ILE A 237 12.90 -2.64 -20.30
CA ILE A 237 11.54 -2.23 -20.65
C ILE A 237 11.15 -1.18 -19.59
N PRO A 238 11.38 0.12 -19.85
CA PRO A 238 11.09 1.16 -18.89
C PRO A 238 9.58 1.36 -18.74
N PRO A 239 9.11 1.86 -17.58
CA PRO A 239 7.75 2.35 -17.42
C PRO A 239 7.40 3.37 -18.50
N HIS A 240 6.20 3.25 -19.08
CA HIS A 240 5.76 4.24 -20.07
C HIS A 240 5.37 5.57 -19.42
N SER A 241 4.97 5.59 -18.15
CA SER A 241 4.60 6.80 -17.41
C SER A 241 5.05 6.75 -15.95
N TYR A 242 6.15 7.46 -15.65
CA TYR A 242 6.63 7.64 -14.28
C TYR A 242 5.66 8.44 -13.39
N ILE A 243 4.81 9.30 -13.99
CA ILE A 243 3.79 10.06 -13.26
C ILE A 243 2.77 9.09 -12.66
N LEU A 244 2.26 8.16 -13.47
CA LEU A 244 1.30 7.15 -13.00
C LEU A 244 1.94 6.23 -11.95
N VAL A 245 3.20 5.81 -12.15
CA VAL A 245 3.97 5.05 -11.14
C VAL A 245 4.04 5.82 -9.81
N ALA A 246 4.37 7.10 -9.85
CA ALA A 246 4.50 7.94 -8.65
C ALA A 246 3.15 8.14 -7.94
N PHE A 247 2.11 8.56 -8.66
CA PHE A 247 0.78 8.77 -8.07
C PHE A 247 0.18 7.46 -7.54
N GLY A 248 0.35 6.35 -8.27
CA GLY A 248 -0.09 5.03 -7.83
C GLY A 248 0.60 4.60 -6.53
N SER A 249 1.93 4.71 -6.48
CA SER A 249 2.70 4.35 -5.28
C SER A 249 2.36 5.22 -4.07
N MET A 250 2.13 6.52 -4.27
CA MET A 250 1.73 7.42 -3.18
C MET A 250 0.31 7.12 -2.68
N ALA A 251 -0.62 6.81 -3.58
CA ALA A 251 -1.97 6.39 -3.19
C ALA A 251 -1.95 5.07 -2.39
N ILE A 252 -1.12 4.11 -2.81
CA ILE A 252 -0.88 2.86 -2.06
C ILE A 252 -0.31 3.17 -0.67
N TRP A 253 0.65 4.10 -0.55
CA TRP A 253 1.22 4.48 0.75
C TRP A 253 0.17 5.07 1.70
N VAL A 254 -0.72 5.92 1.20
CA VAL A 254 -1.84 6.46 2.00
C VAL A 254 -2.76 5.33 2.49
N GLY A 255 -3.15 4.41 1.61
CA GLY A 255 -3.99 3.28 2.01
C GLY A 255 -3.28 2.30 2.96
N PHE A 256 -1.95 2.19 2.88
CA PHE A 256 -1.16 1.33 3.78
C PHE A 256 -1.21 1.76 5.25
N PHE A 257 -1.45 3.05 5.52
CA PHE A 257 -1.70 3.50 6.89
C PHE A 257 -2.94 2.82 7.45
N ALA A 258 -4.05 2.84 6.71
CA ALA A 258 -5.28 2.15 7.06
C ALA A 258 -5.14 0.62 7.08
N PHE A 259 -4.34 0.07 6.16
CA PHE A 259 -4.00 -1.36 6.11
C PHE A 259 -3.39 -1.84 7.42
N ASN A 260 -2.35 -1.15 7.89
CA ASN A 260 -1.65 -1.54 9.11
C ASN A 260 -2.42 -1.13 10.37
N CYS A 261 -2.83 0.13 10.51
CA CYS A 261 -3.47 0.60 11.74
C CYS A 261 -4.90 0.07 11.90
N GLY A 262 -5.65 -0.14 10.81
CA GLY A 262 -6.97 -0.76 10.84
C GLY A 262 -6.93 -2.20 11.36
N SER A 263 -5.78 -2.86 11.27
CA SER A 263 -5.56 -4.21 11.80
C SER A 263 -5.51 -4.28 13.34
N THR A 264 -5.66 -3.14 14.04
CA THR A 264 -6.05 -3.15 15.46
C THR A 264 -7.48 -3.65 15.68
N ILE A 265 -8.29 -3.73 14.60
CA ILE A 265 -9.72 -4.07 14.50
C ILE A 265 -10.65 -3.07 15.20
N GLN A 266 -10.20 -2.51 16.32
CA GLN A 266 -10.89 -1.56 17.17
C GLN A 266 -9.96 -0.37 17.43
N ILE A 267 -10.55 0.80 17.71
CA ILE A 267 -9.80 2.01 18.07
C ILE A 267 -9.93 2.34 19.56
N THR A 268 -11.05 1.95 20.17
CA THR A 268 -11.33 2.23 21.57
C THR A 268 -10.32 1.52 22.46
N GLY A 269 -9.65 2.28 23.34
CA GLY A 269 -8.55 1.78 24.15
C GLY A 269 -7.23 1.50 23.41
N LYS A 270 -7.19 1.65 22.07
CA LYS A 270 -6.03 1.31 21.21
C LYS A 270 -5.43 2.50 20.45
N GLY A 271 -5.85 3.73 20.75
CA GLY A 271 -5.36 4.94 20.05
C GLY A 271 -3.83 5.11 20.05
N ALA A 272 -3.16 4.83 21.17
CA ALA A 272 -1.70 4.89 21.26
C ALA A 272 -1.01 3.80 20.42
N LEU A 273 -1.59 2.59 20.38
CA LEU A 273 -1.11 1.50 19.55
C LEU A 273 -1.26 1.85 18.06
N ALA A 274 -2.42 2.37 17.65
CA ALA A 274 -2.67 2.83 16.28
C ALA A 274 -1.66 3.92 15.86
N GLY A 275 -1.36 4.88 16.73
CA GLY A 275 -0.33 5.91 16.49
C GLY A 275 1.08 5.33 16.31
N THR A 276 1.42 4.29 17.08
CA THR A 276 2.70 3.57 16.96
C THR A 276 2.78 2.83 15.63
N ILE A 277 1.71 2.13 15.22
CA ILE A 277 1.62 1.42 13.95
C ILE A 277 1.79 2.38 12.76
N LEU A 278 1.14 3.55 12.79
CA LEU A 278 1.29 4.58 11.76
C LEU A 278 2.75 5.06 11.65
N THR A 279 3.38 5.31 12.80
CA THR A 279 4.79 5.73 12.86
C THR A 279 5.72 4.66 12.29
N ASN A 280 5.56 3.40 12.72
CA ASN A 280 6.33 2.26 12.23
C ASN A 280 6.17 2.09 10.72
N THR A 281 4.94 2.25 10.21
CA THR A 281 4.62 2.16 8.78
C THR A 281 5.35 3.22 7.96
N ALA A 282 5.30 4.49 8.38
CA ALA A 282 5.97 5.59 7.70
C ALA A 282 7.50 5.43 7.71
N VAL A 283 8.07 5.11 8.87
CA VAL A 283 9.52 5.03 9.06
C VAL A 283 10.12 3.87 8.27
N SER A 284 9.49 2.70 8.27
CA SER A 284 9.96 1.55 7.48
C SER A 284 9.97 1.84 5.97
N ALA A 285 8.89 2.43 5.45
CA ALA A 285 8.77 2.81 4.05
C ALA A 285 9.87 3.79 3.62
N ALA A 286 10.08 4.84 4.41
CA ALA A 286 11.11 5.86 4.16
C ALA A 286 12.52 5.25 4.19
N MET A 287 12.84 4.42 5.19
CA MET A 287 14.16 3.79 5.27
C MET A 287 14.42 2.83 4.11
N SER A 288 13.43 2.06 3.68
CA SER A 288 13.59 1.16 2.54
C SER A 288 13.90 1.95 1.26
N CYS A 289 13.14 3.02 1.00
CA CYS A 289 13.35 3.91 -0.15
C CYS A 289 14.77 4.48 -0.20
N VAL A 290 15.23 5.07 0.91
CA VAL A 290 16.58 5.65 1.02
C VAL A 290 17.65 4.57 0.83
N THR A 291 17.46 3.39 1.45
CA THR A 291 18.44 2.29 1.38
C THR A 291 18.62 1.76 -0.04
N CYS A 292 17.52 1.47 -0.74
CA CYS A 292 17.59 1.00 -2.13
C CYS A 292 18.14 2.07 -3.07
N THR A 293 17.71 3.34 -2.90
CA THR A 293 18.22 4.45 -3.71
C THR A 293 19.73 4.59 -3.55
N ALA A 294 20.23 4.63 -2.32
CA ALA A 294 21.67 4.69 -2.04
C ALA A 294 22.42 3.45 -2.60
N THR A 295 21.86 2.25 -2.39
CA THR A 295 22.46 1.00 -2.86
C THR A 295 22.57 0.98 -4.39
N SER A 296 21.50 1.35 -5.10
CA SER A 296 21.50 1.39 -6.57
C SER A 296 22.50 2.42 -7.12
N LEU A 297 22.59 3.62 -6.53
CA LEU A 297 23.60 4.63 -6.89
C LEU A 297 25.04 4.15 -6.67
N LEU A 298 25.27 3.23 -5.73
CA LEU A 298 26.59 2.71 -5.44
C LEU A 298 26.96 1.52 -6.32
N LEU A 299 26.00 0.67 -6.67
CA LEU A 299 26.26 -0.63 -7.32
C LEU A 299 25.95 -0.67 -8.82
N ASP A 300 25.01 0.14 -9.32
CA ASP A 300 24.57 0.08 -10.72
C ASP A 300 25.41 0.95 -11.68
N LYS A 301 26.59 1.42 -11.24
CA LYS A 301 27.43 2.40 -11.97
C LYS A 301 27.70 2.04 -13.43
N THR A 302 27.97 0.77 -13.71
CA THR A 302 28.29 0.29 -15.06
C THR A 302 27.03 0.23 -15.92
N SER A 303 25.93 -0.29 -15.37
CA SER A 303 24.65 -0.35 -16.08
C SER A 303 24.10 1.05 -16.38
N ASP A 304 24.22 1.98 -15.45
CA ASP A 304 23.74 3.36 -15.61
C ASP A 304 24.51 4.08 -16.71
N ARG A 305 25.82 3.86 -16.78
CA ARG A 305 26.67 4.42 -17.85
C ARG A 305 26.27 3.89 -19.22
N LEU A 306 26.06 2.57 -19.34
CA LEU A 306 25.66 1.94 -20.60
C LEU A 306 24.27 2.42 -21.07
N LEU A 307 23.32 2.59 -20.14
CA LEU A 307 22.00 3.13 -20.46
C LEU A 307 22.09 4.58 -20.93
N PHE A 308 22.85 5.41 -20.20
CA PHE A 308 23.09 6.80 -20.58
C PHE A 308 23.72 6.90 -21.98
N GLU A 309 24.75 6.09 -22.27
CA GLU A 309 25.41 6.07 -23.58
C GLU A 309 24.43 5.67 -24.70
N LYS A 310 23.58 4.65 -24.48
CA LYS A 310 22.57 4.23 -25.46
C LYS A 310 21.51 5.31 -25.73
N GLU A 311 20.98 5.93 -24.67
CA GLU A 311 19.91 6.92 -24.77
C GLU A 311 20.42 8.26 -25.31
N TYR A 312 21.63 8.65 -24.91
CA TYR A 312 22.35 9.77 -25.49
C TYR A 312 22.56 9.58 -27.00
N GLU A 313 22.98 8.39 -27.45
CA GLU A 313 23.21 8.13 -28.88
C GLU A 313 21.91 8.24 -29.68
N ALA A 314 20.79 7.74 -29.13
CA ALA A 314 19.47 7.91 -29.74
C ALA A 314 19.08 9.39 -29.89
N LEU A 315 19.32 10.20 -28.86
CA LEU A 315 19.05 11.65 -28.89
C LEU A 315 19.99 12.41 -29.83
N ARG A 316 21.26 12.03 -29.89
CA ARG A 316 22.26 12.62 -30.80
C ARG A 316 21.85 12.41 -32.26
N VAL A 317 21.33 11.24 -32.60
CA VAL A 317 20.81 10.95 -33.94
C VAL A 317 19.59 11.82 -34.27
N GLN A 318 18.72 12.09 -33.28
CA GLN A 318 17.54 12.94 -33.47
C GLN A 318 17.85 14.45 -33.46
N ASN A 319 18.88 14.87 -32.74
CA ASN A 319 19.20 16.29 -32.56
C ASN A 319 20.72 16.51 -32.58
N SER A 320 21.21 17.03 -33.71
CA SER A 320 22.63 17.33 -33.95
C SER A 320 23.24 18.37 -33.02
N LEU A 321 22.42 19.08 -32.22
CA LEU A 321 22.87 20.06 -31.21
C LEU A 321 23.28 19.41 -29.88
N VAL A 322 23.04 18.10 -29.68
CA VAL A 322 23.30 17.40 -28.42
C VAL A 322 24.77 16.95 -28.35
N ASN A 323 25.64 17.74 -27.71
CA ASN A 323 27.06 17.42 -27.49
C ASN A 323 27.30 16.68 -26.15
N ALA A 324 27.91 15.49 -26.21
CA ALA A 324 28.19 14.61 -25.06
C ALA A 324 29.04 15.28 -23.98
N GLU A 325 30.00 16.09 -24.42
CA GLU A 325 30.97 16.77 -23.55
C GLU A 325 30.30 17.83 -22.67
N ALA A 326 29.19 18.40 -23.15
CA ALA A 326 28.41 19.40 -22.42
C ALA A 326 27.40 18.78 -21.43
N VAL A 327 26.89 17.57 -21.71
CA VAL A 327 25.85 16.93 -20.86
C VAL A 327 26.47 16.21 -19.66
N GLY A 328 27.59 15.50 -19.86
CA GLY A 328 28.33 14.79 -18.81
C GLY A 328 27.57 13.63 -18.15
N TYR A 329 28.21 12.47 -18.00
CA TYR A 329 27.58 11.33 -17.31
C TYR A 329 27.42 11.60 -15.81
N ARG A 330 26.22 11.34 -15.28
CA ARG A 330 25.91 11.30 -13.85
C ARG A 330 25.24 9.98 -13.49
N ARG A 331 25.41 9.54 -12.24
CA ARG A 331 24.69 8.36 -11.74
C ARG A 331 23.18 8.63 -11.74
N ALA A 332 22.40 7.62 -12.11
CA ALA A 332 20.97 7.78 -12.32
C ALA A 332 20.18 7.45 -11.05
N PHE A 333 19.28 8.34 -10.65
CA PHE A 333 18.27 8.05 -9.63
C PHE A 333 17.11 7.29 -10.29
N LYS A 334 16.96 6.01 -9.97
CA LYS A 334 15.94 5.15 -10.58
C LYS A 334 14.62 5.27 -9.83
N VAL A 335 13.68 6.00 -10.43
CA VAL A 335 12.34 6.25 -9.87
C VAL A 335 11.63 4.95 -9.50
N SER A 336 11.63 3.95 -10.38
CA SER A 336 11.00 2.65 -10.10
C SER A 336 11.62 1.93 -8.91
N HIS A 337 12.95 1.94 -8.77
CA HIS A 337 13.61 1.33 -7.61
C HIS A 337 13.25 2.03 -6.30
N ALA A 338 13.14 3.36 -6.32
CA ALA A 338 12.78 4.13 -5.13
C ALA A 338 11.35 3.81 -4.68
N PHE A 339 10.38 3.86 -5.60
CA PHE A 339 8.98 3.56 -5.29
C PHE A 339 8.75 2.09 -4.93
N ASN A 340 9.24 1.14 -5.73
CA ASN A 340 9.08 -0.28 -5.40
C ASN A 340 9.73 -0.64 -4.07
N SER A 341 10.90 -0.07 -3.75
CA SER A 341 11.51 -0.30 -2.45
C SER A 341 10.72 0.35 -1.32
N LEU A 342 10.17 1.56 -1.52
CA LEU A 342 9.26 2.20 -0.56
C LEU A 342 8.10 1.26 -0.24
N LEU A 343 7.46 0.69 -1.26
CA LEU A 343 6.39 -0.32 -1.11
C LEU A 343 6.91 -1.59 -0.41
N GLY A 344 8.13 -2.04 -0.71
CA GLY A 344 8.76 -3.17 -0.01
C GLY A 344 8.96 -2.92 1.49
N GLY A 345 9.25 -1.67 1.89
CA GLY A 345 9.33 -1.27 3.30
C GLY A 345 7.97 -1.28 3.99
N LEU A 346 6.91 -0.88 3.29
CA LEU A 346 5.54 -1.00 3.76
C LEU A 346 5.15 -2.46 3.98
N VAL A 347 5.46 -3.33 3.01
CA VAL A 347 5.22 -4.78 3.08
C VAL A 347 5.97 -5.44 4.24
N ALA A 348 7.23 -5.06 4.47
CA ALA A 348 8.07 -5.69 5.48
C ALA A 348 7.63 -5.38 6.91
N ILE A 349 7.05 -4.20 7.16
CA ILE A 349 6.60 -3.84 8.51
C ILE A 349 5.21 -4.38 8.83
N THR A 350 4.41 -4.73 7.82
CA THR A 350 3.02 -5.20 7.94
C THR A 350 2.79 -6.23 9.06
N GLY A 351 3.62 -7.28 9.13
CA GLY A 351 3.47 -8.35 10.11
C GLY A 351 3.89 -7.96 11.53
N SER A 352 4.80 -6.99 11.68
CA SER A 352 5.40 -6.60 12.96
C SER A 352 4.97 -5.23 13.47
N CYS A 353 4.14 -4.51 12.72
CA CYS A 353 3.87 -3.08 12.91
C CYS A 353 3.31 -2.70 14.30
N SER A 354 2.66 -3.62 15.02
CA SER A 354 2.13 -3.41 16.37
C SER A 354 3.03 -3.95 17.49
N VAL A 355 4.05 -4.75 17.16
CA VAL A 355 4.87 -5.49 18.13
C VAL A 355 6.33 -5.05 18.18
N VAL A 356 6.67 -3.95 17.51
CA VAL A 356 8.03 -3.38 17.47
C VAL A 356 8.01 -1.88 17.71
N SER A 357 9.14 -1.34 18.19
CA SER A 357 9.32 0.11 18.36
C SER A 357 9.74 0.79 17.03
N PRO A 358 9.60 2.12 16.92
CA PRO A 358 9.95 2.86 15.69
C PRO A 358 11.40 2.67 15.22
N TRP A 359 12.34 2.47 16.14
CA TRP A 359 13.74 2.21 15.77
C TRP A 359 13.90 0.85 15.10
N TRP A 360 13.21 -0.19 15.59
CA TRP A 360 13.17 -1.49 14.93
C TRP A 360 12.47 -1.41 13.58
N ALA A 361 11.40 -0.61 13.46
CA ALA A 361 10.74 -0.38 12.18
C ALA A 361 11.69 0.23 11.13
N ALA A 362 12.55 1.19 11.53
CA ALA A 362 13.58 1.75 10.66
C ALA A 362 14.57 0.69 10.16
N LEU A 363 15.01 -0.21 11.05
CA LEU A 363 15.93 -1.29 10.70
C LEU A 363 15.27 -2.33 9.77
N ILE A 364 14.00 -2.68 10.03
CA ILE A 364 13.23 -3.58 9.17
C ILE A 364 13.11 -3.00 7.76
N GLY A 365 12.79 -1.71 7.65
CA GLY A 365 12.76 -0.98 6.38
C GLY A 365 14.12 -0.93 5.69
N LEU A 366 15.21 -0.69 6.42
CA LEU A 366 16.57 -0.71 5.88
C LEU A 366 16.89 -2.06 5.23
N VAL A 367 16.64 -3.16 5.93
CA VAL A 367 16.88 -4.51 5.39
C VAL A 367 15.95 -4.80 4.22
N ALA A 368 14.69 -4.36 4.27
CA ALA A 368 13.74 -4.49 3.17
C ALA A 368 14.27 -3.84 1.87
N GLY A 369 14.95 -2.69 1.97
CA GLY A 369 15.56 -2.04 0.81
C GLY A 369 16.63 -2.89 0.13
N TRP A 370 17.41 -3.66 0.88
CA TRP A 370 18.34 -4.64 0.33
C TRP A 370 17.65 -5.90 -0.17
N CYS A 371 16.66 -6.42 0.56
CA CYS A 371 15.85 -7.56 0.14
C CYS A 371 15.24 -7.30 -1.25
N TYR A 372 14.60 -6.16 -1.43
CA TYR A 372 14.06 -5.73 -2.72
C TYR A 372 15.14 -5.63 -3.80
N TYR A 373 16.20 -4.84 -3.56
CA TYR A 373 17.23 -4.60 -4.57
C TYR A 373 17.90 -5.91 -5.03
N LEU A 374 18.29 -6.77 -4.08
CA LEU A 374 18.98 -8.02 -4.37
C LEU A 374 18.07 -9.02 -5.10
N SER A 375 16.80 -9.11 -4.70
CA SER A 375 15.85 -10.04 -5.32
C SER A 375 15.43 -9.61 -6.72
N SER A 376 15.23 -8.31 -6.98
CA SER A 376 15.00 -7.76 -8.32
C SER A 376 16.17 -8.11 -9.27
N LYS A 377 17.42 -7.92 -8.83
CA LYS A 377 18.61 -8.33 -9.62
C LYS A 377 18.70 -9.85 -9.78
N LEU A 378 18.30 -10.63 -8.77
CA LEU A 378 18.32 -12.09 -8.82
C LEU A 378 17.35 -12.62 -9.87
N LEU A 379 16.12 -12.11 -9.94
CA LEU A 379 15.16 -12.53 -10.96
C LEU A 379 15.70 -12.34 -12.37
N LEU A 380 16.32 -11.19 -12.65
CA LEU A 380 16.93 -10.91 -13.96
C LEU A 380 18.10 -11.84 -14.28
N ARG A 381 18.87 -12.26 -13.28
CA ARG A 381 19.92 -13.29 -13.45
C ARG A 381 19.33 -14.66 -13.75
N LEU A 382 18.19 -14.98 -13.15
CA LEU A 382 17.46 -16.23 -13.37
C LEU A 382 16.57 -16.21 -14.62
N LYS A 383 16.57 -15.12 -15.39
CA LYS A 383 15.72 -14.93 -16.58
C LYS A 383 14.22 -14.97 -16.28
N ILE A 384 13.85 -14.62 -15.06
CA ILE A 384 12.46 -14.44 -14.65
C ILE A 384 12.11 -12.96 -14.86
N ASP A 385 11.06 -12.71 -15.64
CA ASP A 385 10.55 -11.37 -15.92
C ASP A 385 9.28 -11.13 -15.09
N ASP A 386 9.47 -10.40 -13.99
CA ASP A 386 8.40 -9.79 -13.21
C ASP A 386 8.29 -8.31 -13.59
N PRO A 387 7.26 -7.90 -14.34
CA PRO A 387 7.16 -6.55 -14.89
C PRO A 387 7.19 -5.41 -13.86
N LEU A 388 6.63 -5.64 -12.68
CA LEU A 388 6.52 -4.65 -11.61
C LEU A 388 7.50 -4.87 -10.47
N ASP A 389 8.32 -5.92 -10.54
CA ASP A 389 9.03 -6.45 -9.37
C ASP A 389 8.06 -6.80 -8.21
N ALA A 390 6.87 -7.32 -8.54
CA ALA A 390 5.86 -7.66 -7.55
C ALA A 390 6.32 -8.79 -6.59
N PHE A 391 7.04 -9.81 -7.07
CA PHE A 391 7.64 -10.83 -6.19
C PHE A 391 8.74 -10.25 -5.27
N PRO A 392 9.73 -9.46 -5.76
CA PRO A 392 10.65 -8.74 -4.89
C PRO A 392 9.97 -7.90 -3.81
N VAL A 393 8.95 -7.12 -4.17
CA VAL A 393 8.22 -6.23 -3.25
C VAL A 393 7.38 -7.00 -2.26
N HIS A 394 6.60 -7.99 -2.70
CA HIS A 394 5.62 -8.67 -1.86
C HIS A 394 6.12 -10.00 -1.31
N GLY A 395 6.66 -10.85 -2.17
CA GLY A 395 7.18 -12.17 -1.80
C GLY A 395 8.40 -12.08 -0.90
N VAL A 396 9.46 -11.38 -1.34
CA VAL A 396 10.73 -11.35 -0.59
C VAL A 396 10.67 -10.41 0.62
N CYS A 397 10.18 -9.18 0.46
CA CYS A 397 10.05 -8.28 1.61
C CYS A 397 8.96 -8.75 2.59
N GLY A 398 7.90 -9.42 2.13
CA GLY A 398 6.89 -10.03 3.01
C GLY A 398 7.45 -11.22 3.78
N PHE A 399 8.29 -12.03 3.13
CA PHE A 399 9.01 -13.11 3.80
C PHE A 399 9.95 -12.56 4.88
N TRP A 400 10.73 -11.53 4.55
CA TRP A 400 11.57 -10.83 5.52
C TRP A 400 10.74 -10.25 6.68
N GLY A 401 9.63 -9.56 6.37
CA GLY A 401 8.75 -8.98 7.37
C GLY A 401 8.18 -10.01 8.34
N SER A 402 7.81 -11.18 7.83
CA SER A 402 7.33 -12.30 8.65
C SER A 402 8.40 -12.80 9.63
N LEU A 403 9.66 -12.92 9.19
CA LEU A 403 10.78 -13.29 10.06
C LEU A 403 11.13 -12.18 11.05
N ALA A 404 11.08 -10.92 10.63
CA ALA A 404 11.42 -9.77 11.44
C ALA A 404 10.55 -9.68 12.70
N VAL A 405 9.28 -10.12 12.64
CA VAL A 405 8.41 -10.28 13.81
C VAL A 405 9.11 -11.08 14.90
N GLY A 406 9.58 -12.29 14.58
CA GLY A 406 10.18 -13.19 15.57
C GLY A 406 11.58 -12.78 16.04
N ILE A 407 12.24 -11.88 15.30
CA ILE A 407 13.55 -11.32 15.67
C ILE A 407 13.40 -10.12 16.62
N PHE A 408 12.41 -9.25 16.36
CA PHE A 408 12.31 -7.94 17.00
C PHE A 408 11.12 -7.77 17.95
N CYS A 409 10.17 -8.73 18.01
CA CYS A 409 9.07 -8.65 18.96
C CYS A 409 9.57 -8.69 20.41
N THR A 410 8.79 -8.07 21.29
CA THR A 410 8.92 -8.28 22.73
C THR A 410 7.60 -8.81 23.27
N ASP A 411 7.66 -9.64 24.31
CA ASP A 411 6.46 -10.20 24.93
C ASP A 411 5.51 -9.08 25.41
N GLU A 412 6.06 -7.98 25.92
CA GLU A 412 5.30 -6.77 26.31
C GLU A 412 4.57 -6.13 25.12
N ALA A 413 5.23 -5.99 23.97
CA ALA A 413 4.61 -5.41 22.79
C ALA A 413 3.55 -6.36 22.19
N VAL A 414 3.79 -7.67 22.21
CA VAL A 414 2.81 -8.68 21.81
C VAL A 414 1.56 -8.64 22.71
N GLN A 415 1.75 -8.49 24.03
CA GLN A 415 0.66 -8.31 24.98
C GLN A 415 -0.12 -7.02 24.72
N HIS A 416 0.60 -5.91 24.52
CA HIS A 416 -0.01 -4.60 24.24
C HIS A 416 -0.77 -4.59 22.91
N ALA A 417 -0.34 -5.38 21.93
CA ALA A 417 -1.02 -5.58 20.66
C ALA A 417 -2.30 -6.44 20.77
N GLY A 418 -2.55 -7.07 21.93
CA GLY A 418 -3.79 -7.82 22.20
C GLY A 418 -3.74 -9.29 21.79
N TYR A 419 -2.55 -9.87 21.60
CA TYR A 419 -2.44 -11.31 21.37
C TYR A 419 -2.72 -12.09 22.67
N PRO A 420 -3.54 -13.18 22.62
CA PRO A 420 -4.09 -13.83 23.81
C PRO A 420 -3.07 -14.69 24.57
N HIS A 421 -2.00 -15.10 23.90
CA HIS A 421 -0.96 -15.96 24.45
C HIS A 421 0.35 -15.16 24.44
N VAL A 422 0.92 -14.96 25.62
CA VAL A 422 2.18 -14.22 25.82
C VAL A 422 3.02 -15.04 26.78
N ASN A 423 3.82 -15.94 26.22
CA ASN A 423 4.42 -17.01 27.00
C ASN A 423 5.96 -17.04 26.88
N GLU A 424 6.60 -15.86 26.90
CA GLU A 424 8.05 -15.68 26.74
C GLU A 424 8.61 -16.16 25.39
N ALA A 425 7.74 -16.34 24.39
CA ALA A 425 8.09 -16.83 23.05
C ALA A 425 9.10 -15.91 22.35
N CYS A 426 8.98 -14.59 22.52
CA CYS A 426 9.88 -13.64 21.89
C CYS A 426 11.29 -13.72 22.50
N LYS A 427 11.40 -13.83 23.83
CA LYS A 427 12.70 -13.92 24.53
C LYS A 427 13.42 -15.25 24.31
N SER A 428 12.69 -16.35 24.19
CA SER A 428 13.25 -17.70 24.02
C SER A 428 13.71 -17.99 22.59
N GLY A 429 13.30 -17.17 21.61
CA GLY A 429 13.50 -17.44 20.19
C GLY A 429 12.48 -18.42 19.60
N GLU A 430 11.54 -18.95 20.40
CA GLU A 430 10.45 -19.78 19.90
C GLU A 430 9.58 -19.01 18.91
N GLN A 431 9.34 -17.72 19.13
CA GLN A 431 8.58 -16.90 18.17
C GLN A 431 9.27 -16.88 16.80
N PHE A 432 10.59 -16.75 16.73
CA PHE A 432 11.32 -16.81 15.46
C PHE A 432 11.11 -18.15 14.74
N ALA A 433 11.17 -19.27 15.47
CA ALA A 433 10.92 -20.58 14.91
C ALA A 433 9.49 -20.71 14.35
N VAL A 434 8.49 -20.20 15.09
CA VAL A 434 7.08 -20.18 14.66
C VAL A 434 6.90 -19.35 13.39
N GLN A 435 7.45 -18.14 13.36
CA GLN A 435 7.39 -17.28 12.17
C GLN A 435 8.06 -17.93 10.96
N LEU A 436 9.22 -18.57 11.15
CA LEU A 436 9.96 -19.26 10.10
C LEU A 436 9.15 -20.43 9.51
N VAL A 437 8.58 -21.28 10.36
CA VAL A 437 7.75 -22.39 9.86
C VAL A 437 6.48 -21.85 9.22
N GLY A 438 5.80 -20.89 9.85
CA GLY A 438 4.60 -20.27 9.33
C GLY A 438 4.79 -19.71 7.93
N VAL A 439 5.81 -18.88 7.71
CA VAL A 439 6.05 -18.27 6.40
C VAL A 439 6.45 -19.30 5.34
N ILE A 440 7.17 -20.37 5.71
CA ILE A 440 7.50 -21.48 4.79
C ILE A 440 6.23 -22.24 4.40
N VAL A 441 5.35 -22.53 5.36
CA VAL A 441 4.08 -23.22 5.10
C VAL A 441 3.20 -22.39 4.17
N ILE A 442 3.05 -21.09 4.42
CA ILE A 442 2.29 -20.18 3.56
C ILE A 442 2.90 -20.11 2.15
N ALA A 443 4.21 -19.87 2.04
CA ALA A 443 4.88 -19.82 0.74
C ALA A 443 4.75 -21.13 -0.04
N THR A 444 4.83 -22.28 0.65
CA THR A 444 4.70 -23.61 0.03
C THR A 444 3.27 -23.86 -0.43
N TRP A 445 2.28 -23.61 0.42
CA TRP A 445 0.86 -23.75 0.09
C TRP A 445 0.53 -22.94 -1.15
N THR A 446 0.82 -21.64 -1.12
CA THR A 446 0.59 -20.73 -2.24
C THR A 446 1.29 -21.20 -3.51
N SER A 447 2.58 -21.55 -3.43
CA SER A 447 3.35 -21.96 -4.61
C SER A 447 2.77 -23.23 -5.24
N VAL A 448 2.44 -24.23 -4.43
CA VAL A 448 1.90 -25.51 -4.91
C VAL A 448 0.49 -25.33 -5.46
N SER A 449 -0.41 -24.65 -4.73
CA SER A 449 -1.79 -24.46 -5.17
C SER A 449 -1.86 -23.62 -6.45
N SER A 450 -1.07 -22.54 -6.52
CA SER A 450 -1.01 -21.70 -7.71
C SER A 450 -0.39 -22.45 -8.88
N PHE A 451 0.68 -23.23 -8.67
CA PHE A 451 1.28 -24.05 -9.73
C PHE A 451 0.26 -25.03 -10.33
N LEU A 452 -0.50 -25.74 -9.49
CA LEU A 452 -1.53 -26.67 -9.95
C LEU A 452 -2.59 -25.97 -10.81
N LEU A 453 -3.00 -24.77 -10.40
CA LEU A 453 -3.97 -23.97 -11.13
C LEU A 453 -3.43 -23.45 -12.46
N TYR A 454 -2.26 -22.81 -12.45
CA TYR A 454 -1.60 -22.34 -13.67
C TYR A 454 -1.36 -23.50 -14.63
N TYR A 455 -0.95 -24.66 -14.12
CA TYR A 455 -0.76 -25.87 -14.92
C TYR A 455 -2.08 -26.35 -15.52
N ALA A 456 -3.16 -26.40 -14.74
CA ALA A 456 -4.49 -26.76 -15.24
C ALA A 456 -4.93 -25.82 -16.38
N VAL A 457 -4.77 -24.51 -16.23
CA VAL A 457 -5.09 -23.53 -17.29
C VAL A 457 -4.18 -23.70 -18.50
N GLN A 458 -2.89 -23.98 -18.29
CA GLN A 458 -1.92 -24.25 -19.35
C GLN A 458 -2.30 -25.48 -20.20
N THR A 459 -2.93 -26.51 -19.62
CA THR A 459 -3.37 -27.70 -20.39
C THR A 459 -4.40 -27.39 -21.48
N PHE A 460 -5.09 -26.25 -21.38
CA PHE A 460 -6.03 -25.77 -22.39
C PHE A 460 -5.39 -24.80 -23.40
N ASP A 461 -4.06 -24.61 -23.36
CA ASP A 461 -3.31 -23.62 -24.16
C ASP A 461 -3.90 -22.20 -24.04
N LYS A 462 -4.31 -21.86 -22.81
CA LYS A 462 -5.02 -20.61 -22.49
C LYS A 462 -4.28 -19.70 -21.54
N LEU A 463 -3.06 -20.04 -21.11
CA LEU A 463 -2.37 -19.22 -20.11
C LEU A 463 -1.71 -17.97 -20.72
N ARG A 464 -0.92 -18.13 -21.79
CA ARG A 464 -0.20 -17.05 -22.46
C ARG A 464 -0.91 -16.63 -23.77
N VAL A 465 -0.85 -15.35 -24.10
CA VAL A 465 -1.29 -14.85 -25.42
C VAL A 465 -0.32 -15.29 -26.54
N PRO A 466 -0.79 -15.42 -27.80
CA PRO A 466 0.09 -15.64 -28.95
C PRO A 466 1.11 -14.51 -29.11
N GLU A 467 2.29 -14.82 -29.67
CA GLU A 467 3.37 -13.86 -29.89
C GLU A 467 2.92 -12.62 -30.69
N THR A 468 2.10 -12.82 -31.74
CA THR A 468 1.57 -11.71 -32.54
C THR A 468 0.69 -10.77 -31.72
N MET A 469 -0.12 -11.30 -30.79
CA MET A 469 -0.97 -10.53 -29.88
C MET A 469 -0.11 -9.75 -28.87
N GLU A 470 0.92 -10.37 -28.31
CA GLU A 470 1.85 -9.68 -27.40
C GLU A 470 2.64 -8.57 -28.09
N ILE A 471 3.02 -8.75 -29.36
CA ILE A 471 3.70 -7.73 -30.17
C ILE A 471 2.77 -6.56 -30.47
N VAL A 472 1.53 -6.81 -30.86
CA VAL A 472 0.55 -5.75 -31.16
C VAL A 472 0.11 -5.01 -29.90
N GLY A 473 -0.05 -5.73 -28.78
CA GLY A 473 -0.59 -5.18 -27.53
C GLY A 473 -2.04 -5.61 -27.29
N MET A 474 -2.36 -5.86 -26.03
CA MET A 474 -3.66 -6.39 -25.62
C MET A 474 -4.76 -5.32 -25.66
N ASP A 475 -4.43 -4.02 -25.62
CA ASP A 475 -5.45 -2.97 -25.67
C ASP A 475 -6.25 -3.01 -26.98
N LEU A 476 -5.55 -3.21 -28.10
CA LEU A 476 -6.23 -3.35 -29.39
C LEU A 476 -7.01 -4.65 -29.47
N VAL A 477 -6.47 -5.73 -28.92
CA VAL A 477 -7.01 -7.08 -29.12
C VAL A 477 -8.20 -7.38 -28.21
N ASP A 478 -8.11 -7.00 -26.94
CA ASP A 478 -9.15 -7.29 -25.94
C ASP A 478 -10.18 -6.16 -25.84
N HIS A 479 -9.83 -4.93 -26.26
CA HIS A 479 -10.67 -3.75 -26.06
C HIS A 479 -10.96 -2.93 -27.32
N ALA A 480 -10.34 -3.25 -28.46
CA ALA A 480 -10.42 -2.42 -29.67
C ALA A 480 -10.15 -0.93 -29.39
N ALA A 481 -9.21 -0.67 -28.47
CA ALA A 481 -8.93 0.65 -27.94
C ALA A 481 -7.43 0.90 -27.83
N GLU A 482 -7.07 2.18 -27.71
CA GLU A 482 -5.73 2.62 -27.35
C GLU A 482 -5.87 3.62 -26.20
N ALA A 483 -5.02 3.50 -25.17
CA ALA A 483 -5.09 4.39 -24.01
C ALA A 483 -4.81 5.86 -24.36
N TYR A 484 -3.96 6.08 -25.37
CA TYR A 484 -3.55 7.40 -25.81
C TYR A 484 -3.84 7.53 -27.31
N ARG A 485 -4.99 8.11 -27.66
CA ARG A 485 -5.20 8.56 -29.03
C ARG A 485 -4.35 9.79 -29.26
N ILE A 486 -3.28 9.64 -30.01
CA ILE A 486 -2.67 10.80 -30.66
C ILE A 486 -3.62 11.12 -31.80
N GLU A 487 -4.49 12.11 -31.62
CA GLU A 487 -5.15 12.76 -32.74
C GLU A 487 -4.03 13.32 -33.62
N ALA A 488 -3.63 12.55 -34.63
CA ALA A 488 -2.93 13.12 -35.75
C ALA A 488 -3.91 14.12 -36.34
N ASP A 489 -3.65 15.40 -36.15
CA ASP A 489 -4.29 16.46 -36.92
C ASP A 489 -4.03 16.11 -38.40
N HIS A 490 -5.01 15.43 -39.02
CA HIS A 490 -4.92 14.92 -40.37
C HIS A 490 -4.69 16.05 -41.38
N ASP A 491 -4.91 17.30 -40.96
CA ASP A 491 -4.68 18.52 -41.72
C ASP A 491 -3.19 18.90 -41.83
N GLU A 492 -2.35 18.63 -40.81
CA GLU A 492 -0.92 18.98 -40.87
C GLU A 492 -0.10 17.94 -41.65
N ILE A 493 -0.38 16.65 -41.47
CA ILE A 493 0.35 15.57 -42.17
C ILE A 493 -0.09 15.51 -43.64
N GLY A 494 -1.39 15.65 -43.92
CA GLY A 494 -1.91 15.73 -45.29
C GLY A 494 -1.36 16.95 -46.04
N GLY A 495 -1.32 18.12 -45.38
CA GLY A 495 -0.77 19.35 -45.95
C GLY A 495 0.75 19.35 -46.14
N SER A 496 1.48 18.59 -45.32
CA SER A 496 2.94 18.44 -45.42
C SER A 496 3.33 17.43 -46.51
N ILE A 497 2.63 16.29 -46.60
CA ILE A 497 2.81 15.30 -47.69
C ILE A 497 2.43 15.92 -49.03
N PHE A 498 1.32 16.67 -49.11
CA PHE A 498 0.90 17.34 -50.34
C PHE A 498 1.89 18.44 -50.79
N ARG A 499 2.44 19.23 -49.85
CA ARG A 499 3.51 20.20 -50.15
C ARG A 499 4.78 19.51 -50.63
N MET A 500 5.18 18.43 -49.98
CA MET A 500 6.38 17.67 -50.32
C MET A 500 6.25 16.98 -51.69
N GLN A 501 5.07 16.44 -52.03
CA GLN A 501 4.77 15.94 -53.38
C GLN A 501 4.81 17.05 -54.44
N LYS A 502 4.30 18.25 -54.12
CA LYS A 502 4.31 19.39 -55.05
C LYS A 502 5.70 20.01 -55.25
N THR A 503 6.62 19.83 -54.29
CA THR A 503 8.03 20.23 -54.41
C THR A 503 8.87 19.18 -55.14
N LEU A 504 8.55 17.89 -54.99
CA LEU A 504 9.22 16.77 -55.68
C LEU A 504 8.76 16.62 -57.13
N MET A 505 7.50 16.92 -57.41
CA MET A 505 6.93 17.00 -58.76
C MET A 505 7.19 18.42 -59.28
N GLY A 506 8.42 18.66 -59.74
CA GLY A 506 8.83 19.93 -60.32
C GLY A 506 7.82 20.46 -61.33
N SER A 507 7.69 21.78 -61.40
CA SER A 507 6.83 22.50 -62.33
C SER A 507 7.21 22.20 -63.78
N GLU A 508 6.67 21.14 -64.35
CA GLU A 508 6.58 20.98 -65.80
C GLU A 508 5.18 21.41 -66.23
N GLN A 509 5.08 22.63 -66.78
CA GLN A 509 4.00 22.95 -67.70
C GLN A 509 4.27 22.21 -69.01
N PRO A 510 3.36 21.34 -69.49
CA PRO A 510 3.45 20.87 -70.85
C PRO A 510 2.94 21.95 -71.82
N PRO A 511 3.50 22.04 -73.04
CA PRO A 511 3.18 23.07 -74.01
C PRO A 511 1.77 22.87 -74.59
N GLY A 512 1.18 23.97 -75.06
CA GLY A 512 -0.23 24.11 -75.39
C GLY A 512 -0.84 23.03 -76.28
N GLY A 513 -2.11 22.73 -75.98
CA GLY A 513 -3.05 22.04 -76.85
C GLY A 513 -4.45 22.57 -76.54
N GLY A 514 -5.05 23.25 -77.52
CA GLY A 514 -6.37 23.87 -77.40
C GLY A 514 -7.46 22.83 -77.12
N GLY A 515 -8.32 23.14 -76.17
CA GLY A 515 -9.50 22.35 -75.83
C GLY A 515 -10.31 23.09 -74.78
N SER A 516 -11.32 23.81 -75.24
CA SER A 516 -12.28 24.55 -74.41
C SER A 516 -12.99 23.62 -73.41
N PRO A 517 -13.16 23.99 -72.13
CA PRO A 517 -14.06 23.27 -71.24
C PRO A 517 -15.52 23.69 -71.50
N PRO A 518 -16.51 22.79 -71.30
CA PRO A 518 -17.91 23.10 -71.54
C PRO A 518 -18.46 24.01 -70.44
N GLU A 519 -19.25 24.99 -70.85
CA GLU A 519 -20.11 25.82 -70.00
C GLU A 519 -21.07 24.96 -69.17
N GLN A 520 -21.22 25.33 -67.89
CA GLN A 520 -22.47 25.18 -67.16
C GLN A 520 -22.71 26.40 -66.25
N PRO A 521 -23.98 26.74 -65.95
CA PRO A 521 -24.49 28.09 -66.14
C PRO A 521 -24.51 28.96 -64.87
N ASN A 522 -24.55 30.26 -65.15
CA ASN A 522 -24.70 31.41 -64.24
C ASN A 522 -25.76 31.26 -63.14
N GLY A 523 -25.47 31.88 -61.99
CA GLY A 523 -26.47 32.34 -61.03
C GLY A 523 -25.92 33.27 -59.93
N GLY A 524 -25.98 34.60 -60.17
CA GLY A 524 -26.02 35.70 -59.19
C GLY A 524 -24.76 35.98 -58.35
N GLY A 525 -24.02 37.10 -58.52
CA GLY A 525 -24.31 38.43 -57.96
C GLY A 525 -23.81 38.50 -56.49
N GLU A 526 -22.92 39.39 -56.01
CA GLU A 526 -22.68 40.80 -56.30
C GLU A 526 -21.28 41.26 -55.80
N HIS A 527 -20.71 42.23 -56.54
CA HIS A 527 -19.98 43.43 -56.09
C HIS A 527 -18.77 43.42 -55.10
N ARG A 528 -17.60 43.73 -55.71
CA ARG A 528 -16.82 45.02 -55.63
C ARG A 528 -15.47 45.05 -54.87
N ALA A 529 -14.48 45.51 -55.64
CA ALA A 529 -13.33 46.37 -55.32
C ALA A 529 -12.09 45.78 -54.63
N SER A 530 -11.03 45.62 -55.43
CA SER A 530 -9.65 45.83 -55.00
C SER A 530 -9.39 47.35 -54.81
N PRO A 531 -8.40 47.72 -53.98
CA PRO A 531 -7.27 48.39 -54.60
C PRO A 531 -5.90 47.87 -54.16
N SER A 532 -5.00 48.00 -55.11
CA SER A 532 -3.54 48.02 -55.07
C SER A 532 -2.93 48.71 -53.84
N GLY A 533 -1.77 48.22 -53.40
CA GLY A 533 -0.81 48.96 -52.59
C GLY A 533 0.29 48.06 -52.06
N ASP A 534 1.52 48.33 -52.49
CA ASP A 534 2.76 47.65 -52.12
C ASP A 534 2.93 47.42 -50.62
N GLN A 535 3.46 46.26 -50.22
CA GLN A 535 4.25 46.16 -48.99
C GLN A 535 5.25 45.00 -49.02
N GLU A 536 6.51 45.41 -49.13
CA GLU A 536 7.73 44.88 -48.52
C GLU A 536 7.69 43.50 -47.83
N ILE A 537 8.60 42.66 -48.31
CA ILE A 537 9.09 41.46 -47.64
C ILE A 537 9.75 41.85 -46.30
N THR A 538 9.21 41.37 -45.18
CA THR A 538 9.97 41.24 -43.93
C THR A 538 9.84 39.83 -43.37
N MET A 539 10.97 39.10 -43.36
CA MET A 539 11.11 37.87 -42.59
C MET A 539 11.22 38.17 -41.08
N SER A 540 10.68 37.24 -40.30
CA SER A 540 10.95 36.93 -38.89
C SER A 540 9.85 37.29 -37.88
N ARG A 541 9.25 36.23 -37.29
CA ARG A 541 8.90 36.05 -35.87
C ARG A 541 7.99 34.82 -35.72
N SER A 542 8.55 33.64 -35.49
CA SER A 542 7.78 32.42 -35.14
C SER A 542 8.08 31.87 -33.74
N LYS A 543 8.75 32.64 -32.86
CA LYS A 543 8.93 32.28 -31.44
C LYS A 543 8.14 33.13 -30.44
N ALA A 544 7.64 34.31 -30.83
CA ALA A 544 6.85 35.16 -29.95
C ALA A 544 5.40 34.65 -29.78
N GLY A 545 4.74 34.24 -30.87
CA GLY A 545 3.34 33.80 -30.83
C GLY A 545 3.05 32.53 -30.01
N ARG A 546 4.06 31.71 -29.70
CA ARG A 546 3.93 30.51 -28.84
C ARG A 546 3.99 30.81 -27.34
N LEU A 547 4.56 31.96 -26.95
CA LEU A 547 4.57 32.42 -25.56
C LEU A 547 3.32 33.24 -25.25
N ASP A 548 2.84 34.03 -26.23
CA ASP A 548 1.61 34.81 -26.09
C ASP A 548 0.37 33.90 -25.94
N THR A 549 0.33 32.78 -26.66
CA THR A 549 -0.75 31.77 -26.54
C THR A 549 -0.74 31.02 -25.19
N LEU A 550 0.43 30.82 -24.58
CA LEU A 550 0.54 30.23 -23.25
C LEU A 550 0.10 31.23 -22.16
N SER A 551 0.48 32.51 -22.31
CA SER A 551 0.06 33.59 -21.41
C SER A 551 -1.45 33.81 -21.45
N SER A 552 -2.05 33.87 -22.64
CA SER A 552 -3.51 34.04 -22.80
C SER A 552 -4.31 32.83 -22.28
N SER A 553 -3.73 31.63 -22.31
CA SER A 553 -4.34 30.42 -21.74
C SER A 553 -4.28 30.43 -20.20
N MET A 554 -3.18 30.91 -19.62
CA MET A 554 -3.04 31.07 -18.16
C MET A 554 -3.91 32.22 -17.62
N GLU A 555 -4.08 33.31 -18.36
CA GLU A 555 -5.01 34.40 -18.02
C GLU A 555 -6.48 33.94 -18.10
N SER A 556 -6.84 33.10 -19.08
CA SER A 556 -8.19 32.55 -19.19
C SER A 556 -8.53 31.57 -18.06
N ILE A 557 -7.56 30.79 -17.58
CA ILE A 557 -7.72 29.93 -16.39
C ILE A 557 -7.80 30.77 -15.11
N GLY A 558 -7.01 31.85 -15.02
CA GLY A 558 -7.07 32.81 -13.91
C GLY A 558 -8.43 33.54 -13.84
N ALA A 559 -9.00 33.91 -14.99
CA ALA A 559 -10.32 34.54 -15.06
C ALA A 559 -11.46 33.58 -14.72
N LEU A 560 -11.34 32.29 -15.05
CA LEU A 560 -12.30 31.24 -14.68
C LEU A 560 -12.30 30.95 -13.18
N LEU A 561 -11.13 31.03 -12.52
CA LEU A 561 -11.01 30.87 -11.07
C LEU A 561 -11.41 32.15 -10.29
N ALA A 562 -11.24 33.34 -10.87
CA ALA A 562 -11.70 34.59 -10.28
C ALA A 562 -13.22 34.84 -10.46
N GLY A 563 -13.81 34.35 -11.55
CA GLY A 563 -15.25 34.49 -11.84
C GLY A 563 -16.16 33.62 -10.96
N ALA A 564 -15.63 32.60 -10.29
CA ALA A 564 -16.36 31.77 -9.33
C ALA A 564 -16.53 32.43 -7.95
N SER A 565 -15.90 33.59 -7.70
CA SER A 565 -15.95 34.29 -6.41
C SER A 565 -16.96 35.44 -6.33
N ASN A 566 -17.70 35.76 -7.39
CA ASN A 566 -18.67 36.85 -7.38
C ASN A 566 -19.95 36.49 -8.15
N ASN A 567 -20.88 35.77 -7.51
CA ASN A 567 -22.30 35.87 -7.83
C ASN A 567 -23.17 35.47 -6.63
N ASN A 568 -23.53 36.47 -5.83
CA ASN A 568 -24.64 36.39 -4.88
C ASN A 568 -25.88 36.98 -5.56
N ASN A 569 -26.84 36.14 -5.98
CA ASN A 569 -28.27 36.44 -5.85
C ASN A 569 -29.16 35.20 -6.11
N THR A 570 -29.73 34.72 -5.00
CA THR A 570 -31.03 34.08 -4.75
C THR A 570 -31.97 33.72 -5.93
N SER A 571 -32.31 32.44 -6.07
CA SER A 571 -33.70 31.94 -5.93
C SER A 571 -33.80 30.39 -5.94
N THR A 572 -34.18 29.84 -4.78
CA THR A 572 -35.05 28.68 -4.51
C THR A 572 -35.18 27.54 -5.56
N HIS A 573 -34.52 26.39 -5.31
CA HIS A 573 -35.16 25.11 -4.94
C HIS A 573 -34.15 23.94 -4.85
N GLY A 574 -34.00 23.39 -3.64
CA GLY A 574 -33.69 21.98 -3.31
C GLY A 574 -32.49 21.26 -3.96
N GLY A 575 -31.30 21.40 -3.37
CA GLY A 575 -30.16 20.52 -3.62
C GLY A 575 -29.39 20.19 -2.34
N PHE A 576 -29.19 18.90 -2.07
CA PHE A 576 -28.17 18.39 -1.15
C PHE A 576 -26.83 18.38 -1.91
N SER A 577 -25.77 18.93 -1.32
CA SER A 577 -24.40 18.85 -1.87
C SER A 577 -23.39 18.67 -0.73
N PRO A 578 -22.45 17.70 -0.79
CA PRO A 578 -21.40 17.50 0.19
C PRO A 578 -20.12 18.24 -0.22
N GLY A 579 -19.57 19.07 0.67
CA GLY A 579 -18.27 19.71 0.44
C GLY A 579 -17.98 20.88 1.37
N ALA A 580 -17.52 20.60 2.60
CA ALA A 580 -16.72 21.51 3.42
C ALA A 580 -16.21 20.80 4.69
N ALA A 581 -15.00 20.27 4.65
CA ALA A 581 -14.08 20.15 5.81
C ALA A 581 -12.66 19.76 5.35
N ILE A 582 -12.13 20.44 4.32
CA ILE A 582 -10.70 20.51 4.04
C ILE A 582 -10.38 22.01 3.96
N ASN A 583 -10.14 22.63 5.11
CA ASN A 583 -9.46 23.93 5.21
C ASN A 583 -9.15 24.24 6.69
N SER A 584 -8.09 23.62 7.20
CA SER A 584 -7.31 24.15 8.34
C SER A 584 -6.00 23.36 8.45
N CYS A 585 -4.96 23.85 7.77
CA CYS A 585 -3.53 23.71 8.11
C CYS A 585 -2.65 24.07 6.90
N ALA A 586 -2.52 25.38 6.61
CA ALA A 586 -1.41 25.92 5.85
C ALA A 586 -1.24 27.41 6.20
N ALA A 587 -0.49 27.68 7.26
CA ALA A 587 0.12 28.99 7.50
C ALA A 587 1.53 28.75 8.04
N GLY A 588 2.50 29.44 7.44
CA GLY A 588 3.92 29.12 7.44
C GLY A 588 4.66 29.29 8.77
N PHE A 589 5.79 28.61 8.87
CA PHE A 589 6.81 28.81 9.90
C PHE A 589 8.04 29.44 9.25
N GLU A 590 8.29 30.71 9.60
CA GLU A 590 9.62 31.30 9.55
C GLU A 590 10.44 30.81 10.76
N ILE A 591 11.72 30.60 10.51
CA ILE A 591 12.74 30.19 11.48
C ILE A 591 13.24 31.46 12.17
N ASP A 592 13.22 31.50 13.50
CA ASP A 592 14.16 32.34 14.24
C ASP A 592 14.67 31.64 15.50
N THR A 593 15.98 31.74 15.66
CA THR A 593 16.83 31.16 16.70
C THR A 593 16.84 32.02 17.96
N GLU A 594 16.77 31.41 19.16
CA GLU A 594 17.66 31.64 20.31
C GLU A 594 17.06 31.12 21.64
N TYR A 595 17.82 31.30 22.72
CA TYR A 595 18.10 30.38 23.82
C TYR A 595 17.56 30.89 25.18
N ARG A 596 16.94 29.99 25.96
CA ARG A 596 16.92 29.90 27.45
C ARG A 596 16.00 30.82 28.31
N PRO A 597 15.78 30.46 29.61
CA PRO A 597 14.45 30.37 30.24
C PRO A 597 14.19 31.37 31.39
N HIS A 598 12.93 31.49 31.87
CA HIS A 598 12.51 31.42 33.29
C HIS A 598 11.09 31.99 33.56
N ALA A 599 10.32 31.26 34.38
CA ALA A 599 9.49 31.66 35.52
C ALA A 599 8.44 32.82 35.45
N SER A 600 7.17 32.42 35.64
CA SER A 600 6.13 32.98 36.54
C SER A 600 5.91 34.50 36.71
N ALA A 601 4.71 34.99 36.33
CA ALA A 601 3.70 35.67 37.19
C ALA A 601 2.71 36.56 36.36
N PRO A 602 1.46 36.80 36.81
CA PRO A 602 0.38 37.44 36.05
C PRO A 602 0.16 38.92 36.41
N PRO A 603 -0.61 39.69 35.60
CA PRO A 603 -1.56 40.68 36.17
C PRO A 603 -2.79 40.98 35.25
N PRO A 604 -3.65 42.01 35.49
CA PRO A 604 -4.53 42.30 36.64
C PRO A 604 -6.02 42.57 36.25
N GLY A 605 -6.91 42.74 37.25
CA GLY A 605 -8.36 43.07 37.15
C GLY A 605 -8.69 44.47 36.56
N MET A 606 -9.91 45.04 36.57
CA MET A 606 -11.27 44.91 37.17
C MET A 606 -12.18 45.94 36.40
N PRO A 607 -13.40 46.43 36.79
CA PRO A 607 -14.42 46.12 37.84
C PRO A 607 -15.87 45.97 37.25
N GLY A 608 -17.00 45.75 37.94
CA GLY A 608 -17.38 45.72 39.37
C GLY A 608 -18.91 45.52 39.57
N TRP A 609 -19.36 45.75 40.82
CA TRP A 609 -20.72 45.68 41.45
C TRP A 609 -21.19 44.29 41.92
N GLY A 610 -21.59 44.01 43.17
CA GLY A 610 -21.75 44.79 44.42
C GLY A 610 -22.98 44.31 45.22
N GLY A 611 -22.79 43.82 46.47
CA GLY A 611 -23.78 43.99 47.57
C GLY A 611 -24.30 42.79 48.39
N GLY A 612 -23.80 42.65 49.64
CA GLY A 612 -24.52 42.28 50.89
C GLY A 612 -24.66 40.79 51.25
N GLY A 613 -24.43 40.30 52.48
CA GLY A 613 -24.00 40.88 53.76
C GLY A 613 -24.16 39.86 54.93
N GLY A 614 -23.32 40.00 55.98
CA GLY A 614 -23.46 39.47 57.36
C GLY A 614 -23.10 37.99 57.59
N GLY A 615 -22.38 37.54 58.63
CA GLY A 615 -21.82 38.18 59.82
C GLY A 615 -21.50 37.09 60.89
N ASP A 616 -20.31 37.19 61.48
CA ASP A 616 -19.87 36.80 62.83
C ASP A 616 -19.84 35.34 63.33
N GLY A 617 -18.75 35.03 64.05
CA GLY A 617 -18.75 34.04 65.15
C GLY A 617 -17.46 33.25 65.35
N ALA A 618 -16.57 33.73 66.21
CA ALA A 618 -15.26 33.18 66.50
C ALA A 618 -15.23 32.10 67.60
N ALA A 619 -14.16 31.29 67.55
CA ALA A 619 -13.33 30.77 68.64
C ALA A 619 -13.89 29.77 69.68
N GLY A 620 -13.04 28.77 70.02
CA GLY A 620 -13.08 28.10 71.32
C GLY A 620 -12.62 26.64 71.31
N ALA A 621 -11.40 26.39 71.78
CA ALA A 621 -10.78 25.09 72.01
C ALA A 621 -11.44 24.29 73.17
N ASP A 622 -11.24 22.96 73.23
CA ASP A 622 -10.59 22.21 74.33
C ASP A 622 -10.77 20.68 74.16
N GLY A 623 -9.83 19.89 74.72
CA GLY A 623 -10.14 18.57 75.30
C GLY A 623 -9.59 17.29 74.64
N ARG A 624 -8.39 16.86 75.10
CA ARG A 624 -7.93 15.50 75.58
C ARG A 624 -8.90 14.30 75.41
N GLU A 625 -8.52 13.02 75.29
CA GLU A 625 -7.32 12.20 75.58
C GLU A 625 -7.55 10.76 75.03
N ASP A 626 -6.47 9.98 74.93
CA ASP A 626 -6.35 8.51 75.09
C ASP A 626 -6.66 7.46 73.96
N ARG A 627 -5.54 7.00 73.36
CA ARG A 627 -4.88 5.66 73.47
C ARG A 627 -5.49 4.35 72.89
N LEU A 628 -4.54 3.61 72.25
CA LEU A 628 -4.41 2.14 71.99
C LEU A 628 -5.15 1.60 70.75
N GLN A 629 -4.62 0.82 69.80
CA GLN A 629 -3.45 -0.08 69.60
C GLN A 629 -3.17 -0.14 68.06
N ALA A 630 -1.95 0.01 67.54
CA ALA A 630 -0.84 -0.96 67.37
C ALA A 630 -0.93 -1.94 66.16
N HIS A 631 0.18 -1.94 65.37
CA HIS A 631 0.65 -2.82 64.28
C HIS A 631 0.29 -2.39 62.83
N ALA A 632 1.12 -1.63 62.09
CA ALA A 632 2.51 -1.78 61.58
C ALA A 632 2.61 -2.70 60.34
N HIS A 633 2.80 -2.21 59.10
CA HIS A 633 3.99 -1.60 58.42
C HIS A 633 5.00 -2.66 57.85
N PRO A 634 5.88 -2.33 56.86
CA PRO A 634 5.60 -2.32 55.42
C PRO A 634 6.80 -2.86 54.58
N HIS A 635 6.81 -2.48 53.30
CA HIS A 635 7.92 -2.52 52.32
C HIS A 635 9.29 -1.99 52.79
N GLU A 636 10.34 -2.39 52.06
CA GLU A 636 11.29 -1.55 51.28
C GLU A 636 12.80 -1.88 51.42
N GLY A 637 13.50 -1.89 50.27
CA GLY A 637 14.74 -1.12 50.09
C GLY A 637 16.09 -1.72 50.52
N ALA A 638 16.88 -2.15 49.53
CA ALA A 638 18.34 -2.01 49.54
C ALA A 638 18.73 -0.64 48.91
N PRO A 639 20.01 -0.20 48.77
CA PRO A 639 21.30 -0.84 49.11
C PRO A 639 22.38 0.12 49.72
N TYR A 640 23.57 -0.40 50.12
CA TYR A 640 24.90 0.05 49.66
C TYR A 640 26.11 -0.56 50.42
N LYS A 641 27.18 -0.83 49.65
CA LYS A 641 28.65 -0.80 49.95
C LYS A 641 29.32 -1.92 50.77
N GLY A 642 30.22 -2.64 50.07
CA GLY A 642 31.66 -2.59 50.35
C GLY A 642 32.34 -3.88 50.84
N GLY A 643 33.41 -4.31 50.16
CA GLY A 643 34.51 -5.05 50.79
C GLY A 643 34.91 -6.41 50.19
N GLY A 644 35.73 -6.39 49.15
CA GLY A 644 37.05 -7.04 49.11
C GLY A 644 37.26 -8.55 49.37
N VAL A 645 37.87 -9.17 48.35
CA VAL A 645 39.14 -9.94 48.42
C VAL A 645 39.09 -11.48 48.66
N ARG A 646 39.39 -12.18 47.54
CA ARG A 646 40.31 -13.33 47.31
C ARG A 646 39.90 -14.80 47.61
N THR A 647 40.10 -15.55 46.52
CA THR A 647 40.89 -16.79 46.35
C THR A 647 40.24 -18.18 46.39
N ALA A 648 40.64 -18.94 45.35
CA ALA A 648 40.96 -20.36 45.31
C ALA A 648 39.86 -21.37 44.89
N LEU A 649 39.93 -21.76 43.61
CA LEU A 649 39.84 -23.15 43.13
C LEU A 649 40.88 -24.04 43.89
N PRO A 650 40.72 -25.38 44.03
CA PRO A 650 40.51 -26.27 42.87
C PRO A 650 39.85 -27.66 43.07
N ARG A 651 39.60 -28.29 41.91
CA ARG A 651 39.82 -29.73 41.56
C ARG A 651 38.88 -30.85 42.07
N THR A 652 38.20 -31.44 41.08
CA THR A 652 38.13 -32.88 40.70
C THR A 652 37.50 -33.91 41.64
N ALA A 653 36.49 -34.63 41.13
CA ALA A 653 36.45 -36.10 41.12
C ALA A 653 35.46 -36.63 40.06
N ARG A 654 35.85 -37.71 39.37
CA ARG A 654 35.14 -38.44 38.32
C ARG A 654 34.22 -39.52 38.93
N LEU A 655 33.06 -39.73 38.27
CA LEU A 655 32.37 -40.98 37.85
C LEU A 655 32.44 -42.27 38.72
N PRO A 656 31.35 -43.08 38.81
CA PRO A 656 31.05 -44.05 37.74
C PRO A 656 29.55 -44.33 37.41
N PRO A 657 29.26 -45.15 36.37
CA PRO A 657 27.95 -45.27 35.69
C PRO A 657 27.23 -46.62 35.88
N ALA A 658 25.95 -46.71 35.50
CA ALA A 658 25.23 -47.95 35.14
C ALA A 658 23.91 -47.58 34.39
N HIS A 659 23.73 -47.91 33.10
CA HIS A 659 23.05 -49.12 32.54
C HIS A 659 21.67 -49.40 33.19
N GLY A 660 20.51 -49.51 32.53
CA GLY A 660 20.09 -49.66 31.12
C GLY A 660 18.53 -49.58 31.00
N PRO A 661 17.91 -49.95 29.85
CA PRO A 661 16.53 -49.58 29.44
C PRO A 661 15.48 -50.72 29.64
N PRO A 662 14.30 -50.72 28.97
CA PRO A 662 13.07 -49.95 29.21
C PRO A 662 11.88 -50.85 29.63
N ARG A 663 10.76 -50.25 30.08
CA ARG A 663 9.39 -50.78 29.90
C ARG A 663 8.41 -49.63 29.75
#